data_AF-A0A0S3RX80-F1
#
_entry.id   AF-A0A0S3RX80-F1
#
_cell.length_a   1.000
_cell.length_b   1.000
_cell.length_c   1.000
_cell.angle_alpha   90.00
_cell.angle_beta   90.00
_cell.angle_gamma   90.00
#
_symmetry.space_group_name_H-M   'P 1'
#
loop_
_entity.id
_entity.type
_entity.pdbx_description
1 polymer ?
#
loop_
_entity_poly.entity_id
_entity_poly.type
_entity_poly.pdbx_seq_one_letter_code
_entity_poly.pdbx_strand_id
1 'polypeptide(L)'
;MKSLSELALEETSIAELPVSVGHLTGLTNLLLKGCKNIVCLPNTISNLKSLKRLNISGCSKISKLPDNLNENEALEFLNASETAIRELPSSIVLLKNLRLLLLRGCKDLASNSWSSLLLPFENILRFNSHPTPKRLILPSFSGLSSLRKLDLSYCNLHDGSIPEDLGCLSSLVTLDLSGNNFVCFPGSISELLKLERLLLKCCPRLESFPKLPPEVHYVNASDCGSMKPLSDPQQIWGHLASFAFDKLQDASNFRTLLVSPGNEIPSFFFYQKHLNQVQDIEYLKENYIWADSTVSIPMDLAQLRHRYHRSEWWGILVSLVVEDVESSPSQEYRIGWISKVPSFKNILQQLCHKTEQGFISGMHNHKYPHLLILYIPVHRARSFYVHDKFQLIFYCSSLKSKLVIKKCGRHILSKEDAENWRTKLSEWNTNSTNQCVENPRDCRLSPHFSSWRWISCLMVPQHCKTFLLAILCDRLPANERCSFCCLEGTVIHVLRDCTRATAIWVQMVPPEVCDEFFSTSLHDWMHRFLLKLWFPDRDYYADCLRFTITIWLLWKDRNRSIFKRNSPTDNDGLYSMIQSLVKEYSILLHLKGEEGTSAVNSVSQNSRLKLFVRLNVDGCCNGNPGNAGYGGLFRDVEGKWLGGFYGSLGLATNVKAELYAICQGLIAAWDLGYRTVLVETDSLEAINLIKEANIEDCAYGGLLADIRSLMQRNWSLDLIHSLRQDNACADMLSKLGTEQHEVYCFLAHPPQQLQLALVADALQVQLPCL
;
A
#
# COMPACT_ATOMS: atom_id res chain seq x y z
N MET A 1 31.70 -14.28 26.84
CA MET A 1 31.14 -13.15 26.08
C MET A 1 29.78 -13.48 25.42
N LYS A 2 28.94 -14.34 26.01
CA LYS A 2 27.62 -14.70 25.41
C LYS A 2 26.62 -13.52 25.37
N SER A 3 26.85 -12.49 26.17
CA SER A 3 26.05 -11.26 26.23
C SER A 3 26.53 -10.15 25.30
N LEU A 4 27.60 -10.38 24.52
CA LEU A 4 28.11 -9.35 23.61
C LEU A 4 27.12 -9.16 22.47
N SER A 5 26.52 -7.97 22.37
CA SER A 5 25.53 -7.63 21.35
C SER A 5 26.16 -7.01 20.10
N GLU A 6 27.31 -6.34 20.22
CA GLU A 6 27.95 -5.65 19.10
C GLU A 6 29.44 -5.96 19.05
N LEU A 7 29.93 -6.28 17.85
CA LEU A 7 31.34 -6.48 17.55
C LEU A 7 31.70 -5.62 16.34
N ALA A 8 32.41 -4.53 16.60
CA ALA A 8 32.90 -3.60 15.59
C ALA A 8 34.42 -3.75 15.43
N LEU A 9 34.84 -4.11 14.22
CA LEU A 9 36.24 -4.25 13.81
C LEU A 9 36.51 -3.43 12.53
N GLU A 10 35.74 -2.36 12.33
CA GLU A 10 35.80 -1.53 11.13
C GLU A 10 37.20 -0.94 10.91
N GLU A 11 37.62 -0.88 9.64
CA GLU A 11 38.89 -0.30 9.17
C GLU A 11 40.15 -0.94 9.78
N THR A 12 40.04 -2.17 10.29
CA THR A 12 41.17 -2.92 10.82
C THR A 12 41.91 -3.72 9.75
N SER A 13 43.13 -4.15 10.07
CA SER A 13 43.96 -5.00 9.20
C SER A 13 43.68 -6.51 9.33
N ILE A 14 42.56 -6.88 9.93
CA ILE A 14 42.20 -8.28 10.21
C ILE A 14 42.19 -9.12 8.92
N ALA A 15 42.89 -10.26 8.95
CA ALA A 15 43.01 -11.17 7.81
C ALA A 15 41.93 -12.26 7.81
N GLU A 16 41.48 -12.67 9.00
CA GLU A 16 40.48 -13.72 9.19
C GLU A 16 39.68 -13.48 10.48
N LEU A 17 38.43 -13.94 10.49
CA LEU A 17 37.67 -14.06 11.72
C LEU A 17 37.80 -15.49 12.26
N PRO A 18 38.09 -15.66 13.56
CA PRO A 18 38.20 -16.99 14.12
C PRO A 18 36.84 -17.69 14.12
N VAL A 19 36.85 -19.01 13.93
CA VAL A 19 35.64 -19.86 13.93
C VAL A 19 34.83 -19.70 15.23
N SER A 20 35.50 -19.38 16.33
CA SER A 20 34.90 -19.10 17.64
C SER A 20 33.97 -17.90 17.68
N VAL A 21 33.98 -17.01 16.68
CA VAL A 21 32.99 -15.92 16.53
C VAL A 21 31.57 -16.49 16.56
N GLY A 22 31.34 -17.68 15.99
CA GLY A 22 30.02 -18.34 15.99
C GLY A 22 29.51 -18.72 17.39
N HIS A 23 30.33 -18.68 18.44
CA HIS A 23 29.89 -18.89 19.82
C HIS A 23 29.25 -17.65 20.45
N LEU A 24 29.30 -16.50 19.78
CA LEU A 24 28.69 -15.24 20.23
C LEU A 24 27.20 -15.19 19.89
N THR A 25 26.41 -16.14 20.38
CA THR A 25 24.99 -16.31 20.00
C THR A 25 24.09 -15.11 20.33
N GLY A 26 24.50 -14.24 21.25
CA GLY A 26 23.83 -12.97 21.58
C GLY A 26 24.19 -11.79 20.67
N LEU A 27 25.10 -11.97 19.70
CA LEU A 27 25.57 -10.90 18.83
C LEU A 27 24.45 -10.46 17.87
N THR A 28 24.10 -9.18 17.91
CA THR A 28 23.10 -8.56 17.04
C THR A 28 23.73 -7.75 15.91
N ASN A 29 24.93 -7.20 16.11
CA ASN A 29 25.63 -6.36 15.14
C ASN A 29 27.07 -6.87 14.92
N LEU A 30 27.41 -7.20 13.67
CA LEU A 30 28.78 -7.51 13.24
C LEU A 30 29.21 -6.50 12.17
N LEU A 31 30.16 -5.63 12.53
CA LEU A 31 30.61 -4.51 11.70
C LEU A 31 32.08 -4.70 11.33
N LEU A 32 32.32 -4.98 10.05
CA LEU A 32 33.64 -5.27 9.45
C LEU A 32 33.99 -4.27 8.34
N LYS A 33 33.27 -3.16 8.23
CA LYS A 33 33.43 -2.18 7.16
C LYS A 33 34.91 -1.82 6.95
N GLY A 34 35.40 -1.83 5.72
CA GLY A 34 36.74 -1.38 5.37
C GLY A 34 37.88 -2.33 5.79
N CYS A 35 37.59 -3.56 6.23
CA CYS A 35 38.62 -4.57 6.50
C CYS A 35 39.20 -5.10 5.18
N LYS A 36 40.22 -4.44 4.63
CA LYS A 36 40.75 -4.76 3.28
C LYS A 36 41.49 -6.11 3.19
N ASN A 37 41.87 -6.70 4.32
CA ASN A 37 42.64 -7.95 4.37
C ASN A 37 41.79 -9.20 4.58
N ILE A 38 40.54 -9.07 5.00
CA ILE A 38 39.68 -10.22 5.27
C ILE A 38 39.27 -10.90 3.97
N VAL A 39 39.54 -12.20 3.86
CA VAL A 39 39.34 -12.96 2.62
C VAL A 39 37.98 -13.67 2.57
N CYS A 40 37.50 -14.14 3.72
CA CYS A 40 36.21 -14.80 3.83
C CYS A 40 35.59 -14.61 5.21
N LEU A 41 34.29 -14.87 5.29
CA LEU A 41 33.58 -15.03 6.54
C LEU A 41 33.57 -16.52 6.94
N PRO A 42 33.76 -16.88 8.21
CA PRO A 42 33.69 -18.27 8.64
C PRO A 42 32.25 -18.78 8.53
N ASN A 43 32.07 -20.04 8.13
CA ASN A 43 30.74 -20.66 8.01
C ASN A 43 29.97 -20.68 9.34
N THR A 44 30.66 -20.56 10.48
CA THR A 44 30.03 -20.47 11.81
C THR A 44 29.30 -19.15 12.07
N ILE A 45 29.33 -18.19 11.15
CA ILE A 45 28.45 -17.00 11.21
C ILE A 45 26.97 -17.40 11.23
N SER A 46 26.59 -18.52 10.62
CA SER A 46 25.22 -19.06 10.65
C SER A 46 24.71 -19.37 12.06
N ASN A 47 25.63 -19.57 13.02
CA ASN A 47 25.29 -19.83 14.42
C ASN A 47 24.85 -18.57 15.18
N LEU A 48 25.07 -17.38 14.60
CA LEU A 48 24.68 -16.10 15.18
C LEU A 48 23.18 -15.84 14.97
N LYS A 49 22.32 -16.59 15.66
CA LYS A 49 20.85 -16.54 15.48
C LYS A 49 20.24 -15.18 15.82
N SER A 50 20.90 -14.38 16.67
CA SER A 50 20.46 -13.03 17.04
C SER A 50 20.95 -11.94 16.08
N LEU A 51 21.75 -12.27 15.06
CA LEU A 51 22.40 -11.30 14.18
C LEU A 51 21.37 -10.56 13.33
N LYS A 52 21.24 -9.25 13.56
CA LYS A 52 20.34 -8.35 12.83
C LYS A 52 21.05 -7.52 11.78
N ARG A 53 22.33 -7.19 12.00
CA ARG A 53 23.10 -6.34 11.09
C ARG A 53 24.46 -6.95 10.78
N LEU A 54 24.72 -7.16 9.50
CA LEU A 54 26.02 -7.57 8.97
C LEU A 54 26.52 -6.50 8.00
N ASN A 55 27.63 -5.85 8.34
CA ASN A 55 28.28 -4.86 7.48
C ASN A 55 29.69 -5.30 7.10
N ILE A 56 29.88 -5.69 5.85
CA ILE A 56 31.18 -6.07 5.27
C ILE A 56 31.60 -5.13 4.13
N SER A 57 31.01 -3.92 4.08
CA SER A 57 31.26 -3.01 2.98
C SER A 57 32.72 -2.58 2.91
N GLY A 58 33.33 -2.55 1.73
CA GLY A 58 34.75 -2.19 1.56
C GLY A 58 35.74 -3.30 1.92
N CYS A 59 35.26 -4.49 2.29
CA CYS A 59 36.10 -5.68 2.43
C CYS A 59 36.45 -6.24 1.04
N SER A 60 37.40 -5.59 0.37
CA SER A 60 37.70 -5.80 -1.05
C SER A 60 38.16 -7.20 -1.44
N LYS A 61 38.55 -8.05 -0.49
CA LYS A 61 39.00 -9.43 -0.74
C LYS A 61 37.91 -10.49 -0.52
N ILE A 62 36.77 -10.14 0.09
CA ILE A 62 35.65 -11.07 0.25
C ILE A 62 35.03 -11.33 -1.11
N SER A 63 35.10 -12.56 -1.58
CA SER A 63 34.60 -12.97 -2.91
C SER A 63 33.30 -13.77 -2.88
N LYS A 64 32.89 -14.26 -1.71
CA LYS A 64 31.67 -15.05 -1.52
C LYS A 64 31.03 -14.75 -0.17
N LEU A 65 29.70 -14.81 -0.11
CA LEU A 65 28.96 -14.93 1.15
C LEU A 65 28.87 -16.41 1.54
N PRO A 66 28.75 -16.73 2.84
CA PRO A 66 28.51 -18.11 3.29
C PRO A 66 27.18 -18.66 2.73
N ASP A 67 27.16 -19.89 2.23
CA ASP A 67 25.94 -20.52 1.68
C ASP A 67 24.84 -20.70 2.73
N ASN A 68 25.22 -20.82 4.01
CA ASN A 68 24.34 -20.98 5.15
C ASN A 68 23.94 -19.65 5.82
N LEU A 69 24.10 -18.51 5.13
CA LEU A 69 23.71 -17.19 5.67
C LEU A 69 22.20 -17.11 5.99
N ASN A 70 21.37 -17.91 5.30
CA ASN A 70 19.93 -18.00 5.55
C ASN A 70 19.57 -18.42 6.99
N GLU A 71 20.48 -19.07 7.69
CA GLU A 71 20.30 -19.48 9.08
C GLU A 71 20.33 -18.33 10.08
N ASN A 72 20.77 -17.13 9.66
CA ASN A 72 20.66 -15.90 10.44
C ASN A 72 19.26 -15.31 10.29
N GLU A 73 18.25 -16.00 10.82
CA GLU A 73 16.83 -15.67 10.62
C GLU A 73 16.45 -14.25 11.08
N ALA A 74 17.19 -13.68 12.03
CA ALA A 74 16.98 -12.31 12.54
C ALA A 74 17.60 -11.21 11.65
N LEU A 75 18.29 -11.56 10.56
CA LEU A 75 19.05 -10.59 9.76
C LEU A 75 18.12 -9.61 9.03
N GLU A 76 18.23 -8.33 9.37
CA GLU A 76 17.44 -7.23 8.79
C GLU A 76 18.26 -6.36 7.84
N PHE A 77 19.59 -6.29 8.02
CA PHE A 77 20.50 -5.45 7.25
C PHE A 77 21.74 -6.24 6.80
N LEU A 78 21.98 -6.25 5.49
CA LEU A 78 23.18 -6.79 4.87
C LEU A 78 23.81 -5.74 3.94
N ASN A 79 25.03 -5.32 4.26
CA ASN A 79 25.81 -4.47 3.38
C ASN A 79 27.09 -5.17 2.95
N ALA A 80 27.17 -5.53 1.68
CA ALA A 80 28.33 -6.14 1.04
C ALA A 80 28.83 -5.31 -0.16
N SER A 81 28.59 -4.01 -0.13
CA SER A 81 29.09 -3.05 -1.12
C SER A 81 30.62 -3.02 -1.16
N GLU A 82 31.24 -2.77 -2.31
CA GLU A 82 32.69 -2.67 -2.47
C GLU A 82 33.47 -3.93 -2.05
N THR A 83 32.85 -5.09 -2.19
CA THR A 83 33.48 -6.42 -2.03
C THR A 83 33.84 -7.02 -3.40
N ALA A 84 34.49 -8.17 -3.41
CA ALA A 84 34.75 -8.96 -4.63
C ALA A 84 33.63 -9.99 -4.93
N ILE A 85 32.44 -9.85 -4.32
CA ILE A 85 31.33 -10.78 -4.51
C ILE A 85 30.80 -10.71 -5.95
N ARG A 86 30.63 -11.89 -6.57
CA ARG A 86 30.16 -12.04 -7.97
C ARG A 86 28.91 -12.87 -8.10
N GLU A 87 28.54 -13.60 -7.05
CA GLU A 87 27.40 -14.48 -7.02
C GLU A 87 26.83 -14.42 -5.60
N LEU A 88 25.53 -14.18 -5.47
CA LEU A 88 24.85 -14.32 -4.19
C LEU A 88 24.40 -15.78 -4.04
N PRO A 89 24.49 -16.34 -2.82
CA PRO A 89 24.00 -17.69 -2.58
C PRO A 89 22.49 -17.75 -2.83
N SER A 90 22.01 -18.82 -3.46
CA SER A 90 20.57 -19.01 -3.73
C SER A 90 19.73 -19.00 -2.47
N SER A 91 20.31 -19.39 -1.32
CA SER A 91 19.68 -19.37 -0.01
C SER A 91 19.35 -17.97 0.51
N ILE A 92 19.89 -16.89 -0.08
CA ILE A 92 19.61 -15.51 0.36
C ILE A 92 18.12 -15.19 0.38
N VAL A 93 17.34 -15.84 -0.50
CA VAL A 93 15.87 -15.69 -0.59
C VAL A 93 15.12 -16.15 0.66
N LEU A 94 15.76 -16.98 1.49
CA LEU A 94 15.17 -17.51 2.72
C LEU A 94 15.27 -16.52 3.89
N LEU A 95 15.97 -15.39 3.72
CA LEU A 95 16.09 -14.33 4.72
C LEU A 95 14.81 -13.45 4.77
N LYS A 96 13.74 -14.02 5.33
CA LYS A 96 12.39 -13.41 5.38
C LYS A 96 12.33 -12.06 6.10
N ASN A 97 13.28 -11.77 6.99
CA ASN A 97 13.33 -10.51 7.76
C ASN A 97 14.25 -9.45 7.14
N LEU A 98 14.93 -9.75 6.03
CA LEU A 98 15.86 -8.82 5.41
C LEU A 98 15.12 -7.61 4.85
N ARG A 99 15.48 -6.41 5.35
CA ARG A 99 14.87 -5.13 4.97
C ARG A 99 15.77 -4.32 4.05
N LEU A 100 17.08 -4.42 4.22
CA LEU A 100 18.06 -3.62 3.50
C LEU A 100 19.17 -4.53 2.94
N LEU A 101 19.29 -4.58 1.62
CA LEU A 101 20.34 -5.31 0.90
C LEU A 101 21.15 -4.33 0.04
N LEU A 102 22.42 -4.12 0.39
CA LEU A 102 23.31 -3.19 -0.30
C LEU A 102 24.50 -3.94 -0.91
N LEU A 103 24.62 -3.90 -2.24
CA LEU A 103 25.62 -4.63 -3.01
C LEU A 103 26.42 -3.72 -3.97
N ARG A 104 26.42 -2.41 -3.69
CA ARG A 104 27.00 -1.39 -4.57
C ARG A 104 28.45 -1.73 -4.95
N GLY A 105 28.76 -1.69 -6.25
CA GLY A 105 30.12 -1.60 -6.75
C GLY A 105 31.00 -2.74 -6.29
N CYS A 106 30.64 -3.99 -6.60
CA CYS A 106 31.55 -5.11 -6.36
C CYS A 106 32.73 -4.98 -7.36
N LYS A 107 33.88 -4.44 -6.95
CA LYS A 107 34.99 -4.01 -7.84
C LYS A 107 35.84 -5.19 -8.32
N ASP A 108 36.21 -5.21 -9.60
CA ASP A 108 37.32 -6.05 -10.06
C ASP A 108 38.64 -5.36 -9.67
N LEU A 109 39.49 -6.11 -8.96
CA LEU A 109 40.84 -5.70 -8.60
C LEU A 109 41.72 -5.68 -9.85
N ALA A 110 41.62 -4.59 -10.61
CA ALA A 110 42.63 -4.18 -11.58
C ALA A 110 42.60 -2.65 -11.74
N SER A 111 42.99 -1.92 -10.70
CA SER A 111 43.68 -0.62 -10.83
C SER A 111 43.97 -0.06 -9.44
N ASN A 112 45.25 -0.03 -9.11
CA ASN A 112 45.79 0.69 -7.98
C ASN A 112 45.84 2.17 -8.40
N SER A 113 44.71 2.88 -8.41
CA SER A 113 44.73 4.34 -8.54
C SER A 113 43.38 4.95 -8.19
N TRP A 114 43.30 5.59 -7.03
CA TRP A 114 42.28 6.62 -6.78
C TRP A 114 42.73 8.00 -7.29
N SER A 115 43.86 8.09 -8.02
CA SER A 115 44.38 9.34 -8.58
C SER A 115 44.03 9.57 -10.07
N SER A 116 43.21 8.73 -10.70
CA SER A 116 42.78 8.92 -12.10
C SER A 116 41.33 9.39 -12.30
N LEU A 117 40.61 9.79 -11.24
CA LEU A 117 39.31 10.47 -11.36
C LEU A 117 39.43 11.97 -11.76
N LEU A 118 40.59 12.40 -12.28
CA LEU A 118 40.92 13.79 -12.59
C LEU A 118 41.60 13.95 -13.97
N LEU A 119 41.02 13.43 -15.06
CA LEU A 119 41.34 13.93 -16.40
C LEU A 119 40.07 14.14 -17.27
N PRO A 120 40.05 15.18 -18.13
CA PRO A 120 38.95 15.44 -19.06
C PRO A 120 38.81 14.27 -20.05
N PHE A 121 37.59 13.76 -20.19
CA PHE A 121 37.26 12.67 -21.12
C PHE A 121 37.25 13.13 -22.58
N GLU A 122 38.41 13.28 -23.20
CA GLU A 122 38.54 13.28 -24.67
C GLU A 122 39.08 11.96 -25.25
N ASN A 123 39.31 10.92 -24.45
CA ASN A 123 39.90 9.67 -24.94
C ASN A 123 39.14 8.37 -24.59
N ILE A 124 37.80 8.35 -24.63
CA ILE A 124 37.04 7.07 -24.73
C ILE A 124 36.87 6.64 -26.19
N LEU A 125 37.98 6.55 -26.92
CA LEU A 125 38.05 5.80 -28.18
C LEU A 125 39.33 4.95 -28.29
N ARG A 126 40.11 4.80 -27.20
CA ARG A 126 41.31 3.94 -27.21
C ARG A 126 41.55 3.26 -25.86
N PHE A 127 40.92 2.11 -25.63
CA PHE A 127 41.51 1.07 -24.77
C PHE A 127 41.22 -0.30 -25.37
N ASN A 128 42.24 -0.83 -26.05
CA ASN A 128 42.39 -2.25 -26.34
C ASN A 128 42.64 -3.02 -25.04
N SER A 129 41.99 -4.18 -24.92
CA SER A 129 42.35 -5.33 -24.06
C SER A 129 42.66 -5.04 -22.58
N HIS A 130 41.62 -4.83 -21.77
CA HIS A 130 41.63 -5.14 -20.33
C HIS A 130 40.55 -6.20 -20.05
N PRO A 131 40.75 -7.13 -19.09
CA PRO A 131 39.75 -8.15 -18.78
C PRO A 131 38.46 -7.45 -18.34
N THR A 132 37.35 -7.80 -18.98
CA THR A 132 36.04 -7.21 -18.71
C THR A 132 35.65 -7.46 -17.25
N PRO A 133 35.15 -6.45 -16.52
CA PRO A 133 34.81 -6.63 -15.13
C PRO A 133 33.74 -7.72 -14.96
N LYS A 134 33.97 -8.72 -14.10
CA LYS A 134 33.02 -9.83 -13.93
C LYS A 134 31.69 -9.31 -13.37
N ARG A 135 30.59 -9.67 -14.06
CA ARG A 135 29.21 -9.33 -13.72
C ARG A 135 28.78 -9.96 -12.39
N LEU A 136 27.90 -9.27 -11.63
CA LEU A 136 27.17 -9.86 -10.52
C LEU A 136 26.03 -10.77 -11.03
N ILE A 137 26.00 -12.00 -10.56
CA ILE A 137 24.94 -12.97 -10.79
C ILE A 137 23.95 -12.90 -9.62
N LEU A 138 22.70 -12.62 -9.95
CA LEU A 138 21.60 -12.52 -9.00
C LEU A 138 20.77 -13.80 -9.03
N PRO A 139 20.40 -14.38 -7.87
CA PRO A 139 19.44 -15.47 -7.79
C PRO A 139 18.02 -14.92 -8.01
N SER A 140 17.05 -15.82 -8.10
CA SER A 140 15.64 -15.49 -7.92
C SER A 140 15.46 -14.62 -6.67
N PHE A 141 14.57 -13.63 -6.72
CA PHE A 141 14.22 -12.80 -5.56
C PHE A 141 12.96 -13.27 -4.82
N SER A 142 12.30 -14.32 -5.33
CA SER A 142 11.13 -14.95 -4.73
C SER A 142 11.43 -15.44 -3.31
N GLY A 143 10.90 -14.71 -2.31
CA GLY A 143 11.09 -15.00 -0.88
C GLY A 143 11.52 -13.78 -0.04
N LEU A 144 12.12 -12.76 -0.66
CA LEU A 144 12.54 -11.51 -0.01
C LEU A 144 11.37 -10.51 0.18
N SER A 145 10.24 -10.97 0.71
CA SER A 145 8.99 -10.19 0.81
C SER A 145 9.04 -9.00 1.76
N SER A 146 10.02 -8.96 2.68
CA SER A 146 10.23 -7.85 3.63
C SER A 146 11.21 -6.78 3.14
N LEU A 147 11.85 -6.99 1.98
CA LEU A 147 12.91 -6.10 1.49
C LEU A 147 12.34 -4.73 1.16
N ARG A 148 12.90 -3.67 1.75
CA ARG A 148 12.47 -2.27 1.57
C ARG A 148 13.45 -1.47 0.73
N LYS A 149 14.75 -1.78 0.78
CA LYS A 149 15.77 -1.13 -0.06
C LYS A 149 16.70 -2.18 -0.67
N LEU A 150 16.89 -2.06 -1.97
CA LEU A 150 17.83 -2.84 -2.75
C LEU A 150 18.76 -1.89 -3.51
N ASP A 151 20.07 -2.02 -3.27
CA ASP A 151 21.10 -1.26 -3.98
C ASP A 151 21.99 -2.23 -4.77
N LEU A 152 21.88 -2.16 -6.09
CA LEU A 152 22.66 -2.90 -7.08
C LEU A 152 23.45 -1.94 -7.98
N SER A 153 23.77 -0.74 -7.47
CA SER A 153 24.49 0.26 -8.25
C SER A 153 25.92 -0.21 -8.56
N TYR A 154 26.44 0.13 -9.74
CA TYR A 154 27.80 -0.19 -10.19
C TYR A 154 28.14 -1.70 -10.18
N CYS A 155 27.16 -2.57 -10.41
CA CYS A 155 27.33 -4.03 -10.40
C CYS A 155 27.63 -4.65 -11.78
N ASN A 156 27.91 -3.82 -12.79
CA ASN A 156 28.10 -4.20 -14.19
C ASN A 156 26.92 -5.03 -14.75
N LEU A 157 25.70 -4.67 -14.36
CA LEU A 157 24.47 -5.29 -14.87
C LEU A 157 24.15 -4.77 -16.28
N HIS A 158 23.57 -5.64 -17.10
CA HIS A 158 23.08 -5.35 -18.46
C HIS A 158 21.69 -5.98 -18.65
N ASP A 159 21.11 -5.88 -19.84
CA ASP A 159 19.81 -6.45 -20.17
C ASP A 159 19.74 -7.95 -19.83
N GLY A 160 18.64 -8.39 -19.20
CA GLY A 160 18.50 -9.77 -18.69
C GLY A 160 19.38 -10.09 -17.47
N SER A 161 20.08 -9.11 -16.88
CA SER A 161 20.85 -9.36 -15.65
C SER A 161 20.02 -9.38 -14.39
N ILE A 162 18.88 -8.70 -14.43
CA ILE A 162 17.90 -8.66 -13.36
C ILE A 162 16.93 -9.83 -13.59
N PRO A 163 16.72 -10.71 -12.61
CA PRO A 163 15.72 -11.78 -12.65
C PRO A 163 14.31 -11.27 -12.98
N GLU A 164 13.54 -12.05 -13.72
CA GLU A 164 12.15 -11.70 -14.09
C GLU A 164 11.24 -11.60 -12.86
N ASP A 165 11.55 -12.33 -11.79
CA ASP A 165 10.79 -12.34 -10.54
C ASP A 165 11.14 -11.17 -9.59
N LEU A 166 11.81 -10.12 -10.08
CA LEU A 166 12.01 -8.88 -9.31
C LEU A 166 10.68 -8.32 -8.79
N GLY A 167 9.59 -8.47 -9.55
CA GLY A 167 8.23 -8.07 -9.16
C GLY A 167 7.71 -8.70 -7.87
N CYS A 168 8.28 -9.83 -7.43
CA CYS A 168 7.92 -10.48 -6.17
C CYS A 168 8.31 -9.66 -4.93
N LEU A 169 9.16 -8.63 -5.05
CA LEU A 169 9.58 -7.74 -3.97
C LEU A 169 8.48 -6.73 -3.58
N SER A 170 7.34 -7.24 -3.09
CA SER A 170 6.12 -6.46 -2.79
C SER A 170 6.25 -5.41 -1.67
N SER A 171 7.35 -5.38 -0.93
CA SER A 171 7.65 -4.37 0.10
C SER A 171 8.72 -3.36 -0.30
N LEU A 172 9.28 -3.47 -1.51
CA LEU A 172 10.40 -2.64 -1.94
C LEU A 172 9.95 -1.18 -2.13
N VAL A 173 10.64 -0.27 -1.45
CA VAL A 173 10.38 1.19 -1.46
C VAL A 173 11.45 1.92 -2.26
N THR A 174 12.70 1.47 -2.22
CA THR A 174 13.82 2.10 -2.92
C THR A 174 14.64 1.07 -3.68
N LEU A 175 14.85 1.33 -4.97
CA LEU A 175 15.70 0.53 -5.86
C LEU A 175 16.77 1.42 -6.48
N ASP A 176 18.04 1.06 -6.27
CA ASP A 176 19.18 1.73 -6.89
C ASP A 176 19.87 0.81 -7.90
N LEU A 177 19.89 1.22 -9.15
CA LEU A 177 20.49 0.55 -10.30
C LEU A 177 21.52 1.44 -11.01
N SER A 178 21.96 2.52 -10.35
CA SER A 178 22.88 3.50 -10.93
C SER A 178 24.20 2.86 -11.39
N GLY A 179 24.86 3.38 -12.43
CA GLY A 179 26.19 2.94 -12.85
C GLY A 179 26.23 1.59 -13.55
N ASN A 180 25.10 1.12 -14.08
CA ASN A 180 24.98 -0.13 -14.83
C ASN A 180 24.81 0.10 -16.34
N ASN A 181 24.90 -0.96 -17.13
CA ASN A 181 25.00 -0.94 -18.60
C ASN A 181 23.72 -1.41 -19.31
N PHE A 182 22.55 -1.07 -18.76
CA PHE A 182 21.25 -1.36 -19.39
C PHE A 182 21.06 -0.56 -20.67
N VAL A 183 20.53 -1.19 -21.71
CA VAL A 183 19.95 -0.52 -22.90
C VAL A 183 18.45 -0.39 -22.69
N CYS A 184 17.80 -1.50 -22.34
CA CYS A 184 16.38 -1.61 -22.00
C CYS A 184 16.20 -2.21 -20.60
N PHE A 185 15.13 -1.82 -19.91
CA PHE A 185 14.79 -2.35 -18.58
C PHE A 185 13.80 -3.52 -18.65
N PRO A 186 13.83 -4.46 -17.68
CA PRO A 186 12.84 -5.52 -17.60
C PRO A 186 11.45 -4.96 -17.24
N GLY A 187 10.40 -5.53 -17.84
CA GLY A 187 9.01 -5.17 -17.55
C GLY A 187 8.59 -5.42 -16.10
N SER A 188 9.28 -6.32 -15.40
CA SER A 188 9.03 -6.69 -14.00
C SER A 188 9.19 -5.53 -13.01
N ILE A 189 9.91 -4.46 -13.38
CA ILE A 189 9.97 -3.25 -12.54
C ILE A 189 8.56 -2.71 -12.31
N SER A 190 7.67 -2.75 -13.31
CA SER A 190 6.29 -2.24 -13.21
C SER A 190 5.43 -2.96 -12.18
N GLU A 191 5.83 -4.17 -11.76
CA GLU A 191 5.16 -5.00 -10.76
C GLU A 191 5.52 -4.60 -9.31
N LEU A 192 6.51 -3.73 -9.12
CA LEU A 192 6.93 -3.26 -7.80
C LEU A 192 5.95 -2.22 -7.23
N LEU A 193 4.78 -2.69 -6.78
CA LEU A 193 3.63 -1.85 -6.40
C LEU A 193 3.84 -0.92 -5.20
N LYS A 194 4.93 -1.04 -4.43
CA LYS A 194 5.27 -0.13 -3.32
C LYS A 194 6.53 0.69 -3.59
N LEU A 195 7.12 0.58 -4.77
CA LEU A 195 8.34 1.30 -5.11
C LEU A 195 8.04 2.80 -5.15
N GLU A 196 8.77 3.57 -4.36
CA GLU A 196 8.63 5.03 -4.29
C GLU A 196 9.76 5.74 -5.03
N ARG A 197 10.96 5.16 -4.99
CA ARG A 197 12.21 5.76 -5.47
C ARG A 197 12.98 4.82 -6.38
N LEU A 198 13.28 5.27 -7.59
CA LEU A 198 14.09 4.55 -8.58
C LEU A 198 15.31 5.38 -8.98
N LEU A 199 16.50 4.87 -8.71
CA LEU A 199 17.77 5.53 -9.03
C LEU A 199 18.46 4.80 -10.19
N LEU A 200 18.73 5.52 -11.27
CA LEU A 200 19.29 5.05 -12.54
C LEU A 200 20.45 5.94 -12.99
N LYS A 201 21.15 6.61 -12.06
CA LYS A 201 22.20 7.59 -12.38
C LYS A 201 23.37 6.93 -13.13
N CYS A 202 24.04 7.63 -14.04
CA CYS A 202 25.26 7.16 -14.71
C CYS A 202 25.09 5.82 -15.45
N CYS A 203 23.94 5.56 -16.07
CA CYS A 203 23.73 4.40 -16.93
C CYS A 203 24.00 4.79 -18.39
N PRO A 204 25.22 4.57 -18.93
CA PRO A 204 25.66 5.21 -20.18
C PRO A 204 24.90 4.73 -21.41
N ARG A 205 24.41 3.49 -21.41
CA ARG A 205 23.71 2.86 -22.54
C ARG A 205 22.20 2.98 -22.48
N LEU A 206 21.65 3.52 -21.40
CA LEU A 206 20.21 3.58 -21.20
C LEU A 206 19.59 4.49 -22.25
N GLU A 207 18.59 4.02 -22.99
CA GLU A 207 17.97 4.81 -24.07
C GLU A 207 16.64 5.46 -23.65
N SER A 208 15.87 4.81 -22.78
CA SER A 208 14.56 5.27 -22.32
C SER A 208 14.23 4.77 -20.91
N PHE A 209 13.27 5.40 -20.25
CA PHE A 209 12.78 4.95 -18.94
C PHE A 209 11.92 3.68 -19.05
N PRO A 210 11.93 2.79 -18.05
CA PRO A 210 10.99 1.67 -17.98
C PRO A 210 9.55 2.16 -17.82
N LYS A 211 8.58 1.27 -18.07
CA LYS A 211 7.23 1.43 -17.54
C LYS A 211 7.32 1.45 -16.01
N LEU A 212 7.06 2.62 -15.43
CA LEU A 212 7.20 2.85 -13.99
C LEU A 212 6.00 2.27 -13.23
N PRO A 213 6.21 1.75 -12.00
CA PRO A 213 5.16 1.38 -11.08
C PRO A 213 4.28 2.57 -10.68
N PRO A 214 3.02 2.32 -10.25
CA PRO A 214 2.06 3.37 -9.94
C PRO A 214 2.36 4.18 -8.68
N GLU A 215 3.29 3.74 -7.83
CA GLU A 215 3.62 4.44 -6.57
C GLU A 215 4.97 5.17 -6.62
N VAL A 216 5.72 5.03 -7.73
CA VAL A 216 6.99 5.73 -7.91
C VAL A 216 6.68 7.21 -8.01
N HIS A 217 7.42 8.04 -7.29
CA HIS A 217 7.27 9.50 -7.37
C HIS A 217 8.62 10.22 -7.38
N TYR A 218 9.72 9.46 -7.38
CA TYR A 218 11.06 9.99 -7.58
C TYR A 218 11.84 9.06 -8.51
N VAL A 219 12.24 9.59 -9.67
CA VAL A 219 13.10 8.90 -10.63
C VAL A 219 14.32 9.76 -10.95
N ASN A 220 15.50 9.17 -10.88
CA ASN A 220 16.74 9.86 -11.21
C ASN A 220 17.54 9.08 -12.26
N ALA A 221 17.57 9.57 -13.50
CA ALA A 221 18.43 9.06 -14.58
C ALA A 221 19.44 10.12 -15.05
N SER A 222 20.02 10.87 -14.11
CA SER A 222 21.10 11.81 -14.44
C SER A 222 22.32 11.11 -15.03
N ASP A 223 23.10 11.81 -15.85
CA ASP A 223 24.33 11.32 -16.50
C ASP A 223 24.14 10.04 -17.36
N CYS A 224 22.96 9.78 -17.91
CA CYS A 224 22.70 8.67 -18.83
C CYS A 224 22.91 9.11 -20.30
N GLY A 225 24.10 8.87 -20.84
CA GLY A 225 24.55 9.47 -22.11
C GLY A 225 23.75 9.07 -23.37
N SER A 226 23.20 7.85 -23.42
CA SER A 226 22.39 7.38 -24.56
C SER A 226 20.91 7.78 -24.48
N MET A 227 20.44 8.33 -23.35
CA MET A 227 19.03 8.70 -23.22
C MET A 227 18.75 9.91 -24.09
N LYS A 228 17.72 9.82 -24.92
CA LYS A 228 17.23 10.98 -25.65
C LYS A 228 16.67 11.99 -24.63
N PRO A 229 16.91 13.31 -24.83
CA PRO A 229 16.26 14.32 -24.03
C PRO A 229 14.75 14.10 -24.06
N LEU A 230 14.12 14.20 -22.90
CA LEU A 230 12.67 14.17 -22.78
C LEU A 230 12.08 15.46 -23.36
N SER A 231 12.00 15.55 -24.69
CA SER A 231 11.44 16.68 -25.42
C SER A 231 9.95 16.50 -25.70
N ASP A 232 9.52 15.25 -25.82
CA ASP A 232 8.12 14.89 -26.04
C ASP A 232 7.34 14.99 -24.72
N PRO A 233 6.34 15.88 -24.63
CA PRO A 233 5.43 15.92 -23.50
C PRO A 233 4.89 14.52 -23.19
N GLN A 234 4.49 13.75 -24.20
CA GLN A 234 3.82 12.46 -24.01
C GLN A 234 4.63 11.47 -23.17
N GLN A 235 5.95 11.42 -23.35
CA GLN A 235 6.83 10.55 -22.58
C GLN A 235 6.95 10.99 -21.12
N ILE A 236 7.20 12.28 -20.90
CA ILE A 236 7.21 12.88 -19.55
C ILE A 236 5.90 12.62 -18.83
N TRP A 237 4.79 12.70 -19.56
CA TRP A 237 3.45 12.46 -19.03
C TRP A 237 3.17 11.00 -18.77
N GLY A 238 3.62 10.07 -19.60
CA GLY A 238 3.58 8.64 -19.31
C GLY A 238 4.28 8.32 -17.98
N HIS A 239 5.39 9.00 -17.70
CA HIS A 239 6.10 8.88 -16.43
C HIS A 239 5.39 9.62 -15.28
N LEU A 240 4.97 10.85 -15.48
CA LEU A 240 4.29 11.65 -14.45
C LEU A 240 2.92 11.05 -14.08
N ALA A 241 2.18 10.48 -15.02
CA ALA A 241 0.88 9.86 -14.76
C ALA A 241 0.97 8.51 -14.03
N SER A 242 2.14 7.87 -14.06
CA SER A 242 2.44 6.77 -13.14
C SER A 242 2.63 7.27 -11.71
N PHE A 243 2.85 8.56 -11.49
CA PHE A 243 2.95 9.10 -10.15
C PHE A 243 1.56 9.13 -9.52
N ALA A 244 1.46 8.64 -8.29
CA ALA A 244 0.26 8.72 -7.48
C ALA A 244 -0.04 10.20 -7.11
N PHE A 245 -0.57 10.99 -8.05
CA PHE A 245 -0.85 12.42 -7.87
C PHE A 245 -1.77 12.70 -6.68
N ASP A 246 -2.68 11.78 -6.35
CA ASP A 246 -3.51 11.89 -5.14
C ASP A 246 -2.66 11.95 -3.86
N LYS A 247 -1.52 11.24 -3.81
CA LYS A 247 -0.56 11.32 -2.70
C LYS A 247 0.29 12.59 -2.73
N LEU A 248 0.40 13.26 -3.88
CA LEU A 248 1.08 14.54 -4.00
C LEU A 248 0.21 15.67 -3.44
N GLN A 249 -1.12 15.56 -3.48
CA GLN A 249 -2.03 16.51 -2.85
C GLN A 249 -1.77 16.63 -1.33
N ASP A 250 -1.55 15.50 -0.66
CA ASP A 250 -1.25 15.44 0.78
C ASP A 250 0.23 15.74 1.10
N ALA A 251 1.07 16.02 0.10
CA ALA A 251 2.47 16.30 0.34
C ALA A 251 2.66 17.64 1.06
N SER A 252 3.24 17.59 2.25
CA SER A 252 3.55 18.79 3.04
C SER A 252 4.77 19.57 2.56
N ASN A 253 5.59 18.99 1.68
CA ASN A 253 6.88 19.53 1.24
C ASN A 253 7.05 19.47 -0.28
N PHE A 254 7.84 20.42 -0.80
CA PHE A 254 8.40 20.42 -2.15
C PHE A 254 9.04 19.07 -2.51
N ARG A 255 8.84 18.58 -3.74
CA ARG A 255 9.41 17.30 -4.20
C ARG A 255 10.11 17.42 -5.56
N THR A 256 11.24 16.75 -5.69
CA THR A 256 11.80 16.41 -7.01
C THR A 256 11.09 15.15 -7.49
N LEU A 257 10.57 15.20 -8.71
CA LEU A 257 9.85 14.07 -9.30
C LEU A 257 10.72 13.31 -10.31
N LEU A 258 11.42 14.06 -11.16
CA LEU A 258 12.22 13.50 -12.25
C LEU A 258 13.53 14.26 -12.43
N VAL A 259 14.61 13.52 -12.63
CA VAL A 259 15.89 14.03 -13.12
C VAL A 259 16.26 13.24 -14.38
N SER A 260 16.42 13.92 -15.51
CA SER A 260 16.81 13.29 -16.77
C SER A 260 17.90 14.08 -17.49
N PRO A 261 18.62 13.47 -18.44
CA PRO A 261 19.50 14.19 -19.35
C PRO A 261 18.65 15.11 -20.25
N GLY A 262 19.15 16.29 -20.54
CA GLY A 262 18.45 17.22 -21.43
C GLY A 262 18.79 18.68 -21.16
N ASN A 263 18.81 19.46 -22.24
CA ASN A 263 19.08 20.89 -22.24
C ASN A 263 17.87 21.74 -22.67
N GLU A 264 16.73 21.12 -22.95
CA GLU A 264 15.50 21.79 -23.39
C GLU A 264 14.39 21.67 -22.34
N ILE A 265 13.55 22.70 -22.28
CA ILE A 265 12.32 22.67 -21.48
C ILE A 265 11.22 22.04 -22.35
N PRO A 266 10.51 21.01 -21.85
CA PRO A 266 9.44 20.37 -22.61
C PRO A 266 8.36 21.39 -23.01
N SER A 267 7.88 21.32 -24.24
CA SER A 267 6.94 22.31 -24.85
C SER A 267 5.66 22.54 -24.02
N PHE A 268 5.28 21.57 -23.21
CA PHE A 268 4.15 21.66 -22.29
C PHE A 268 4.32 22.67 -21.14
N PHE A 269 5.55 22.93 -20.70
CA PHE A 269 5.78 23.96 -19.70
C PHE A 269 5.60 25.33 -20.34
N PHE A 270 4.73 26.15 -19.74
CA PHE A 270 4.52 27.53 -20.11
C PHE A 270 5.65 28.41 -19.56
N TYR A 271 5.80 29.59 -20.15
CA TYR A 271 6.80 30.58 -19.74
C TYR A 271 8.24 30.04 -19.85
N GLN A 272 8.58 29.50 -21.02
CA GLN A 272 9.94 29.06 -21.29
C GLN A 272 10.84 30.29 -21.44
N LYS A 273 11.78 30.45 -20.51
CA LYS A 273 12.79 31.51 -20.58
C LYS A 273 14.18 30.90 -20.69
N HIS A 274 14.97 31.47 -21.60
CA HIS A 274 16.41 31.34 -21.62
C HIS A 274 17.01 32.38 -20.69
N LEU A 275 17.85 31.95 -19.75
CA LEU A 275 18.36 32.81 -18.70
C LEU A 275 19.88 32.73 -18.67
N ASN A 276 20.50 33.90 -18.84
CA ASN A 276 21.95 34.09 -18.71
C ASN A 276 22.29 35.18 -17.68
N GLN A 277 21.33 35.65 -16.86
CA GLN A 277 21.53 36.76 -15.93
C GLN A 277 20.98 36.46 -14.54
N VAL A 278 21.74 36.87 -13.51
CA VAL A 278 21.33 36.81 -12.11
C VAL A 278 20.38 37.98 -11.84
N GLN A 279 19.10 37.68 -11.66
CA GLN A 279 18.05 38.64 -11.29
C GLN A 279 17.70 38.48 -9.81
N ASP A 280 17.06 39.49 -9.21
CA ASP A 280 16.59 39.49 -7.81
C ASP A 280 17.69 39.32 -6.74
N ILE A 281 18.97 39.62 -7.05
CA ILE A 281 20.11 39.52 -6.12
C ILE A 281 19.89 40.34 -4.86
N GLU A 282 19.41 41.59 -4.99
CA GLU A 282 19.17 42.47 -3.84
C GLU A 282 18.15 41.85 -2.89
N TYR A 283 17.05 41.32 -3.43
CA TYR A 283 16.02 40.62 -2.65
C TYR A 283 16.58 39.37 -1.96
N LEU A 284 17.44 38.58 -2.63
CA LEU A 284 18.09 37.43 -2.01
C LEU A 284 19.06 37.85 -0.89
N LYS A 285 19.84 38.92 -1.09
CA LYS A 285 20.73 39.48 -0.08
C LYS A 285 19.96 39.99 1.14
N GLU A 286 18.84 40.69 0.94
CA GLU A 286 17.94 41.14 2.01
C GLU A 286 17.39 39.96 2.83
N ASN A 287 17.30 38.77 2.23
CA ASN A 287 16.90 37.53 2.89
C ASN A 287 18.09 36.64 3.31
N TYR A 288 19.32 37.18 3.36
CA TYR A 288 20.54 36.47 3.75
C TYR A 288 20.88 35.24 2.88
N ILE A 289 20.51 35.27 1.60
CA ILE A 289 20.77 34.21 0.63
C ILE A 289 21.84 34.66 -0.37
N TRP A 290 22.92 33.87 -0.47
CA TRP A 290 23.93 34.01 -1.52
C TRP A 290 23.66 33.03 -2.64
N ALA A 291 23.65 33.52 -3.88
CA ALA A 291 23.34 32.74 -5.06
C ALA A 291 24.27 33.07 -6.22
N ASP A 292 24.75 32.04 -6.90
CA ASP A 292 25.65 32.15 -8.06
C ASP A 292 24.86 32.22 -9.38
N SER A 293 23.65 31.65 -9.37
CA SER A 293 22.71 31.66 -10.48
C SER A 293 21.30 31.72 -9.93
N THR A 294 20.43 32.50 -10.59
CA THR A 294 19.03 32.66 -10.18
C THR A 294 18.11 32.61 -11.39
N VAL A 295 16.88 32.15 -11.16
CA VAL A 295 15.77 32.29 -12.09
C VAL A 295 14.53 32.75 -11.34
N SER A 296 13.85 33.75 -11.89
CA SER A 296 12.59 34.26 -11.38
C SER A 296 11.45 33.87 -12.31
N ILE A 297 10.50 33.10 -11.78
CA ILE A 297 9.32 32.65 -12.50
C ILE A 297 8.10 33.42 -11.97
N PRO A 298 7.59 34.43 -12.70
CA PRO A 298 6.40 35.16 -12.30
C PRO A 298 5.15 34.32 -12.48
N MET A 299 4.23 34.51 -11.54
CA MET A 299 2.92 33.91 -11.46
C MET A 299 1.90 35.03 -11.42
N ASP A 300 1.07 35.14 -12.46
CA ASP A 300 -0.10 36.02 -12.49
C ASP A 300 -1.34 35.13 -12.50
N LEU A 301 -1.82 34.79 -11.30
CA LEU A 301 -2.98 33.93 -11.10
C LEU A 301 -4.26 34.61 -11.62
N ALA A 302 -4.35 35.94 -11.60
CA ALA A 302 -5.53 36.65 -12.11
C ALA A 302 -5.76 36.40 -13.60
N GLN A 303 -4.69 36.39 -14.40
CA GLN A 303 -4.78 36.05 -15.84
C GLN A 303 -5.14 34.59 -16.10
N LEU A 304 -4.94 33.72 -15.12
CA LEU A 304 -5.18 32.28 -15.22
C LEU A 304 -6.58 31.87 -14.69
N ARG A 305 -7.31 32.78 -14.05
CA ARG A 305 -8.65 32.54 -13.48
C ARG A 305 -9.68 32.07 -14.51
N HIS A 306 -9.55 32.48 -15.77
CA HIS A 306 -10.45 32.06 -16.85
C HIS A 306 -10.24 30.61 -17.29
N ARG A 307 -9.09 29.99 -16.98
CA ARG A 307 -8.77 28.62 -17.40
C ARG A 307 -8.92 27.58 -16.29
N TYR A 308 -8.79 27.96 -15.02
CA TYR A 308 -8.76 27.01 -13.92
C TYR A 308 -9.42 27.58 -12.66
N HIS A 309 -10.36 26.84 -12.06
CA HIS A 309 -10.97 27.24 -10.79
C HIS A 309 -10.01 26.98 -9.62
N ARG A 310 -9.80 27.94 -8.71
CA ARG A 310 -8.78 27.83 -7.63
C ARG A 310 -8.97 26.62 -6.69
N SER A 311 -10.20 26.15 -6.53
CA SER A 311 -10.54 24.96 -5.74
C SER A 311 -10.04 23.65 -6.35
N GLU A 312 -9.61 23.67 -7.60
CA GLU A 312 -9.21 22.49 -8.36
C GLU A 312 -7.68 22.40 -8.53
N TRP A 313 -6.92 23.31 -7.94
CA TRP A 313 -5.47 23.35 -8.08
C TRP A 313 -4.80 22.34 -7.17
N TRP A 314 -3.99 21.46 -7.74
CA TRP A 314 -3.24 20.44 -7.02
C TRP A 314 -1.80 20.87 -6.77
N GLY A 315 -1.18 21.66 -7.64
CA GLY A 315 0.18 22.16 -7.44
C GLY A 315 0.76 22.92 -8.63
N ILE A 316 2.03 23.29 -8.49
CA ILE A 316 2.81 23.90 -9.57
C ILE A 316 3.94 22.93 -9.93
N LEU A 317 3.98 22.54 -11.20
CA LEU A 317 5.13 21.86 -11.78
C LEU A 317 6.13 22.90 -12.26
N VAL A 318 7.38 22.73 -11.87
CA VAL A 318 8.50 23.58 -12.31
C VAL A 318 9.52 22.71 -13.03
N SER A 319 9.90 23.16 -14.22
CA SER A 319 10.97 22.56 -15.00
C SER A 319 12.19 23.47 -14.96
N LEU A 320 13.36 22.91 -14.62
CA LEU A 320 14.63 23.62 -14.62
C LEU A 320 15.64 22.84 -15.46
N VAL A 321 16.37 23.53 -16.34
CA VAL A 321 17.58 23.00 -16.96
C VAL A 321 18.77 23.55 -16.20
N VAL A 322 19.54 22.67 -15.59
CA VAL A 322 20.77 23.02 -14.85
C VAL A 322 21.99 22.47 -15.55
N GLU A 323 23.07 23.23 -15.52
CA GLU A 323 24.34 22.89 -16.15
C GLU A 323 25.48 23.32 -15.23
N ASP A 324 26.49 22.47 -15.06
CA ASP A 324 27.71 22.84 -14.35
C ASP A 324 28.67 23.54 -15.31
N VAL A 325 29.08 24.76 -14.95
CA VAL A 325 29.99 25.59 -15.76
C VAL A 325 31.46 25.36 -15.37
N GLU A 326 31.73 24.82 -14.17
CA GLU A 326 33.10 24.52 -13.72
C GLU A 326 33.17 23.11 -13.12
N SER A 327 33.74 22.18 -13.89
CA SER A 327 33.87 20.76 -13.54
C SER A 327 34.67 20.58 -12.26
N SER A 328 33.97 20.57 -11.12
CA SER A 328 34.56 20.44 -9.80
C SER A 328 34.13 19.10 -9.20
N PRO A 329 35.07 18.23 -8.78
CA PRO A 329 34.71 16.95 -8.23
C PRO A 329 34.11 17.16 -6.84
N SER A 330 33.01 16.45 -6.56
CA SER A 330 32.60 16.02 -5.22
C SER A 330 31.93 17.03 -4.26
N GLN A 331 30.88 17.74 -4.67
CA GLN A 331 29.92 18.28 -3.69
C GLN A 331 28.46 18.08 -4.10
N GLU A 332 27.61 17.75 -3.12
CA GLU A 332 26.15 17.87 -3.26
C GLU A 332 25.81 19.35 -3.38
N TYR A 333 25.20 19.73 -4.50
CA TYR A 333 24.72 21.10 -4.66
C TYR A 333 23.28 21.22 -4.16
N ARG A 334 22.93 22.42 -3.69
CA ARG A 334 21.58 22.75 -3.24
C ARG A 334 20.98 23.75 -4.21
N ILE A 335 19.85 23.37 -4.79
CA ILE A 335 18.97 24.33 -5.46
C ILE A 335 18.02 24.82 -4.37
N GLY A 336 18.10 26.10 -4.04
CA GLY A 336 17.15 26.76 -3.16
C GLY A 336 15.99 27.37 -3.96
N TRP A 337 14.89 27.64 -3.28
CA TRP A 337 13.82 28.47 -3.82
C TRP A 337 13.28 29.40 -2.75
N ILE A 338 12.76 30.56 -3.17
CA ILE A 338 12.10 31.54 -2.32
C ILE A 338 10.95 32.23 -3.08
N SER A 339 9.84 32.50 -2.40
CA SER A 339 8.75 33.30 -2.95
C SER A 339 8.96 34.80 -2.75
N LYS A 340 8.61 35.60 -3.76
CA LYS A 340 8.63 37.07 -3.75
C LYS A 340 7.27 37.61 -4.17
N VAL A 341 6.71 38.54 -3.40
CA VAL A 341 5.41 39.17 -3.66
C VAL A 341 5.62 40.67 -3.91
N PRO A 342 4.86 41.35 -4.79
CA PRO A 342 4.96 42.80 -4.99
C PRO A 342 4.77 43.58 -3.67
N SER A 343 5.50 44.70 -3.50
CA SER A 343 5.47 45.51 -2.29
C SER A 343 4.09 46.16 -2.05
N PHE A 344 3.62 46.15 -0.79
CA PHE A 344 2.33 46.69 -0.39
C PHE A 344 2.44 48.09 0.21
N LYS A 345 1.38 48.90 0.04
CA LYS A 345 1.12 50.12 0.81
C LYS A 345 0.48 49.86 2.19
N ASN A 346 -0.02 48.64 2.44
CA ASN A 346 -0.83 48.31 3.62
C ASN A 346 -0.05 47.43 4.62
N ILE A 347 0.15 47.96 5.83
CA ILE A 347 0.95 47.38 6.92
C ILE A 347 0.40 46.01 7.39
N LEU A 348 -0.93 45.80 7.35
CA LEU A 348 -1.53 44.52 7.76
C LEU A 348 -1.21 43.38 6.78
N GLN A 349 -1.04 43.67 5.48
CA GLN A 349 -0.64 42.67 4.49
C GLN A 349 0.86 42.33 4.58
N GLN A 350 1.69 43.29 4.99
CA GLN A 350 3.10 43.04 5.31
C GLN A 350 3.27 42.18 6.57
N LEU A 351 2.51 42.42 7.63
CA LEU A 351 2.60 41.67 8.90
C LEU A 351 2.15 40.20 8.78
N CYS A 352 1.28 39.87 7.82
CA CYS A 352 0.82 38.51 7.55
C CYS A 352 1.69 37.74 6.55
N HIS A 353 2.68 38.38 5.93
CA HIS A 353 3.53 37.75 4.92
C HIS A 353 4.61 36.89 5.58
N LYS A 354 4.55 35.57 5.33
CA LYS A 354 5.72 34.69 5.51
C LYS A 354 6.33 34.44 4.13
N THR A 355 7.63 34.71 3.99
CA THR A 355 8.41 34.27 2.83
C THR A 355 8.52 32.74 2.89
N GLU A 356 8.18 32.08 1.79
CA GLU A 356 8.30 30.62 1.70
C GLU A 356 9.61 30.29 1.01
N GLN A 357 10.41 29.43 1.63
CA GLN A 357 11.69 29.01 1.11
C GLN A 357 11.96 27.54 1.40
N GLY A 358 12.80 26.91 0.58
CA GLY A 358 13.22 25.52 0.77
C GLY A 358 14.43 25.17 -0.08
N PHE A 359 14.93 23.94 0.09
CA PHE A 359 16.09 23.43 -0.63
C PHE A 359 15.81 22.05 -1.24
N ILE A 360 16.45 21.79 -2.37
CA ILE A 360 16.52 20.49 -3.02
C ILE A 360 17.85 19.85 -2.62
N SER A 361 17.78 18.73 -1.91
CA SER A 361 18.94 17.95 -1.45
C SER A 361 19.15 16.69 -2.31
N GLY A 362 20.36 16.15 -2.31
CA GLY A 362 20.68 14.88 -3.00
C GLY A 362 20.91 15.04 -4.51
N MET A 363 21.16 16.25 -4.97
CA MET A 363 21.62 16.51 -6.32
C MET A 363 23.15 16.45 -6.35
N HIS A 364 23.70 15.60 -7.21
CA HIS A 364 25.13 15.38 -7.31
C HIS A 364 25.67 16.04 -8.56
N ASN A 365 26.94 16.45 -8.55
CA ASN A 365 27.51 17.09 -9.73
C ASN A 365 27.36 16.22 -10.99
N HIS A 366 27.03 16.89 -12.09
CA HIS A 366 26.67 16.27 -13.34
C HIS A 366 27.52 16.81 -14.48
N LYS A 367 27.90 15.93 -15.39
CA LYS A 367 28.84 16.27 -16.47
C LYS A 367 28.14 17.03 -17.61
N TYR A 368 26.83 16.87 -17.73
CA TYR A 368 26.03 17.38 -18.84
C TYR A 368 24.84 18.19 -18.31
N PRO A 369 24.15 18.97 -19.17
CA PRO A 369 22.90 19.61 -18.80
C PRO A 369 21.82 18.58 -18.41
N HIS A 370 21.11 18.87 -17.32
CA HIS A 370 20.03 18.04 -16.84
C HIS A 370 18.72 18.80 -16.73
N LEU A 371 17.65 18.09 -17.09
CA LEU A 371 16.27 18.50 -16.88
C LEU A 371 15.81 18.00 -15.51
N LEU A 372 15.35 18.94 -14.68
CA LEU A 372 14.70 18.67 -13.41
C LEU A 372 13.22 18.99 -13.54
N ILE A 373 12.36 18.06 -13.10
CA ILE A 373 10.93 18.30 -12.91
C ILE A 373 10.63 18.26 -11.42
N LEU A 374 10.03 19.35 -10.96
CA LEU A 374 9.80 19.66 -9.56
C LEU A 374 8.31 19.90 -9.34
N TYR A 375 7.82 19.54 -8.15
CA TYR A 375 6.44 19.74 -7.75
C TYR A 375 6.34 20.53 -6.45
N ILE A 376 5.52 21.58 -6.50
CA ILE A 376 5.23 22.47 -5.38
C ILE A 376 3.75 22.29 -5.00
N PRO A 377 3.45 21.74 -3.81
CA PRO A 377 2.07 21.55 -3.35
C PRO A 377 1.41 22.88 -2.97
N VAL A 378 0.12 23.04 -3.27
CA VAL A 378 -0.63 24.30 -3.00
C VAL A 378 -0.92 24.49 -1.51
N HIS A 379 -1.11 23.42 -0.74
CA HIS A 379 -1.59 23.46 0.64
C HIS A 379 -0.66 24.17 1.65
N ARG A 380 0.61 24.42 1.32
CA ARG A 380 1.50 25.26 2.14
C ARG A 380 1.55 26.72 1.70
N ALA A 381 1.24 26.99 0.45
CA ALA A 381 1.51 28.27 -0.17
C ALA A 381 0.40 29.28 0.10
N ARG A 382 0.39 29.86 1.31
CA ARG A 382 -0.61 30.89 1.70
C ARG A 382 -0.60 32.05 0.70
N SER A 383 0.55 32.36 0.11
CA SER A 383 0.68 33.37 -0.94
C SER A 383 -0.13 33.05 -2.21
N PHE A 384 -0.34 31.79 -2.56
CA PHE A 384 -1.11 31.41 -3.76
C PHE A 384 -2.61 31.68 -3.61
N TYR A 385 -3.12 31.65 -2.36
CA TYR A 385 -4.52 31.96 -2.09
C TYR A 385 -4.77 33.46 -1.89
N VAL A 386 -3.80 34.17 -1.30
CA VAL A 386 -3.95 35.58 -0.92
C VAL A 386 -3.54 36.54 -2.05
N HIS A 387 -2.60 36.16 -2.93
CA HIS A 387 -2.03 37.08 -3.91
C HIS A 387 -2.25 36.62 -5.35
N ASP A 388 -2.80 37.52 -6.18
CA ASP A 388 -2.95 37.27 -7.61
C ASP A 388 -1.64 37.32 -8.38
N LYS A 389 -0.60 37.97 -7.84
CA LYS A 389 0.71 38.10 -8.48
C LYS A 389 1.84 37.82 -7.50
N PHE A 390 2.74 36.91 -7.85
CA PHE A 390 3.96 36.62 -7.09
C PHE A 390 5.04 36.05 -8.03
N GLN A 391 6.26 35.88 -7.53
CA GLN A 391 7.40 35.30 -8.24
C GLN A 391 7.96 34.14 -7.42
N LEU A 392 8.31 33.05 -8.09
CA LEU A 392 9.12 31.97 -7.52
C LEU A 392 10.54 32.14 -8.00
N ILE A 393 11.45 32.45 -7.07
CA ILE A 393 12.87 32.61 -7.36
C ILE A 393 13.56 31.30 -7.00
N PHE A 394 14.15 30.63 -7.98
CA PHE A 394 15.06 29.52 -7.74
C PHE A 394 16.49 30.01 -7.83
N TYR A 395 17.35 29.45 -6.99
CA TYR A 395 18.74 29.85 -6.92
C TYR A 395 19.65 28.66 -6.67
N CYS A 396 20.85 28.73 -7.21
CA CYS A 396 21.94 27.81 -6.91
C CYS A 396 22.92 28.51 -5.98
N SER A 397 23.29 27.84 -4.90
CA SER A 397 24.34 28.31 -3.98
C SER A 397 25.43 27.24 -3.90
N SER A 398 26.63 27.52 -4.40
CA SER A 398 27.78 26.62 -4.29
C SER A 398 29.05 27.42 -4.01
N LEU A 399 29.80 26.97 -3.00
CA LEU A 399 31.04 27.63 -2.58
C LEU A 399 32.22 27.34 -3.54
N LYS A 400 32.10 26.37 -4.46
CA LYS A 400 33.22 25.84 -5.27
C LYS A 400 32.89 25.43 -6.70
N SER A 401 31.61 25.32 -7.07
CA SER A 401 31.16 24.90 -8.40
C SER A 401 30.20 25.94 -8.98
N LYS A 402 30.28 26.23 -10.27
CA LYS A 402 29.42 27.23 -10.90
C LYS A 402 28.22 26.56 -11.57
N LEU A 403 27.29 26.05 -10.76
CA LEU A 403 26.03 25.52 -11.27
C LEU A 403 25.13 26.66 -11.76
N VAL A 404 24.69 26.59 -13.01
CA VAL A 404 23.85 27.61 -13.63
C VAL A 404 22.51 27.03 -14.04
N ILE A 405 21.43 27.72 -13.70
CA ILE A 405 20.10 27.45 -14.23
C ILE A 405 19.99 28.16 -15.58
N LYS A 406 19.97 27.39 -16.67
CA LYS A 406 19.95 27.89 -18.05
C LYS A 406 18.56 28.20 -18.57
N LYS A 407 17.60 27.36 -18.20
CA LYS A 407 16.22 27.48 -18.65
C LYS A 407 15.27 27.12 -17.52
N CYS A 408 14.08 27.71 -17.57
CA CYS A 408 12.98 27.35 -16.71
C CYS A 408 11.67 27.28 -17.48
N GLY A 409 10.73 26.52 -16.93
CA GLY A 409 9.33 26.55 -17.33
C GLY A 409 8.43 26.21 -16.15
N ARG A 410 7.14 26.52 -16.29
CA ARG A 410 6.12 26.22 -15.27
C ARG A 410 4.86 25.63 -15.87
N HIS A 411 4.15 24.84 -15.09
CA HIS A 411 2.82 24.39 -15.42
C HIS A 411 1.98 24.27 -14.15
N ILE A 412 0.67 24.57 -14.23
CA ILE A 412 -0.24 24.42 -13.10
C ILE A 412 -0.93 23.08 -13.23
N LEU A 413 -0.81 22.24 -12.21
CA LEU A 413 -1.51 20.97 -12.18
C LEU A 413 -2.88 21.18 -11.54
N SER A 414 -3.94 20.97 -12.30
CA SER A 414 -5.32 20.95 -11.80
C SER A 414 -5.87 19.53 -11.69
N LYS A 415 -7.02 19.38 -11.00
CA LYS A 415 -7.77 18.13 -10.91
C LYS A 415 -8.20 17.63 -12.29
N GLU A 416 -8.69 18.52 -13.14
CA GLU A 416 -9.05 18.22 -14.53
C GLU A 416 -7.82 17.75 -15.32
N ASP A 417 -6.67 18.39 -15.11
CA ASP A 417 -5.38 17.96 -15.67
C ASP A 417 -4.85 16.65 -15.06
N ALA A 418 -5.43 16.12 -13.98
CA ALA A 418 -5.09 14.77 -13.51
C ALA A 418 -6.08 13.74 -14.11
N GLU A 419 -7.36 14.08 -14.16
CA GLU A 419 -8.45 13.22 -14.63
C GLU A 419 -8.43 13.00 -16.14
N ASN A 420 -8.33 14.06 -16.95
CA ASN A 420 -8.20 13.96 -18.41
C ASN A 420 -7.00 13.08 -18.82
N TRP A 421 -6.01 12.99 -17.95
CA TRP A 421 -4.74 12.32 -18.22
C TRP A 421 -4.76 10.86 -17.81
N ARG A 422 -5.45 10.52 -16.72
CA ARG A 422 -5.82 9.13 -16.41
C ARG A 422 -6.59 8.51 -17.58
N THR A 423 -7.51 9.27 -18.18
CA THR A 423 -8.28 8.82 -19.35
C THR A 423 -7.37 8.57 -20.56
N LYS A 424 -6.47 9.50 -20.90
CA LYS A 424 -5.50 9.30 -22.00
C LYS A 424 -4.53 8.14 -21.76
N LEU A 425 -4.11 7.89 -20.51
CA LEU A 425 -3.30 6.72 -20.18
C LEU A 425 -4.04 5.42 -20.42
N SER A 426 -5.35 5.38 -20.17
CA SER A 426 -6.18 4.21 -20.46
C SER A 426 -6.26 3.95 -21.96
N GLU A 427 -6.40 5.00 -22.78
CA GLU A 427 -6.39 4.93 -24.24
C GLU A 427 -5.03 4.50 -24.82
N TRP A 428 -3.92 4.87 -24.18
CA TRP A 428 -2.58 4.46 -24.61
C TRP A 428 -2.26 3.01 -24.28
N ASN A 429 -2.70 2.52 -23.12
CA ASN A 429 -2.54 1.11 -22.79
C ASN A 429 -3.32 0.23 -23.79
N THR A 430 -4.47 0.68 -24.31
CA THR A 430 -5.23 -0.02 -25.37
C THR A 430 -4.62 0.08 -26.78
N ASN A 431 -3.85 1.14 -27.07
CA ASN A 431 -3.21 1.30 -28.39
C ASN A 431 -1.85 0.58 -28.49
N SER A 432 -1.14 0.41 -27.38
CA SER A 432 0.16 -0.29 -27.35
C SER A 432 0.06 -1.81 -27.57
N THR A 433 -1.11 -2.41 -27.34
CA THR A 433 -1.39 -3.83 -27.63
C THR A 433 -1.46 -4.15 -29.12
N ASN A 434 -1.55 -3.14 -30.00
CA ASN A 434 -1.68 -3.34 -31.46
C ASN A 434 -0.34 -3.29 -32.23
N GLN A 435 0.83 -3.24 -31.57
CA GLN A 435 2.13 -3.16 -32.25
C GLN A 435 3.12 -4.31 -31.97
N CYS A 436 2.73 -5.34 -31.22
CA CYS A 436 3.56 -6.55 -31.09
C CYS A 436 2.97 -7.69 -31.92
N VAL A 437 3.55 -7.90 -33.10
CA VAL A 437 3.28 -9.00 -34.03
C VAL A 437 3.31 -10.35 -33.32
N GLU A 438 2.30 -11.16 -33.65
CA GLU A 438 1.93 -12.43 -33.05
C GLU A 438 2.98 -13.53 -33.22
N ASN A 439 3.17 -14.34 -32.17
CA ASN A 439 3.63 -15.71 -32.29
C ASN A 439 2.61 -16.58 -31.51
N PRO A 440 1.82 -17.45 -32.17
CA PRO A 440 0.62 -18.02 -31.57
C PRO A 440 0.91 -19.40 -30.95
N ARG A 441 1.48 -19.46 -29.74
CA ARG A 441 1.50 -20.71 -28.91
C ARG A 441 1.44 -20.55 -27.40
N ASP A 442 1.19 -19.36 -26.86
CA ASP A 442 0.86 -19.21 -25.45
C ASP A 442 -0.58 -18.72 -25.31
N CYS A 443 -1.42 -19.53 -24.64
CA CYS A 443 -2.76 -19.16 -24.24
C CYS A 443 -2.67 -17.94 -23.30
N ARG A 444 -2.83 -16.75 -23.88
CA ARG A 444 -2.88 -15.48 -23.16
C ARG A 444 -4.17 -15.40 -22.35
N LEU A 445 -4.03 -15.26 -21.04
CA LEU A 445 -4.96 -14.45 -20.25
C LEU A 445 -4.90 -13.01 -20.79
N SER A 446 -6.05 -12.47 -21.15
CA SER A 446 -6.22 -11.09 -21.62
C SER A 446 -5.76 -10.07 -20.58
N PRO A 447 -5.07 -8.96 -20.96
CA PRO A 447 -4.62 -7.92 -20.05
C PRO A 447 -5.72 -6.87 -19.89
N HIS A 448 -6.73 -7.15 -19.08
CA HIS A 448 -7.76 -6.16 -18.75
C HIS A 448 -8.05 -6.13 -17.24
N PHE A 449 -7.85 -4.93 -16.68
CA PHE A 449 -8.27 -4.42 -15.37
C PHE A 449 -7.47 -4.80 -14.11
N SER A 450 -6.47 -3.96 -13.84
CA SER A 450 -5.84 -3.74 -12.53
C SER A 450 -6.62 -2.75 -11.64
N SER A 451 -7.94 -2.61 -11.82
CA SER A 451 -8.74 -1.57 -11.16
C SER A 451 -9.79 -2.16 -10.22
N TRP A 452 -9.42 -2.93 -9.20
CA TRP A 452 -10.36 -3.34 -8.13
C TRP A 452 -10.29 -2.42 -6.90
N ARG A 453 -9.37 -1.45 -6.89
CA ARG A 453 -9.17 -0.50 -5.78
C ARG A 453 -10.41 0.36 -5.51
N TRP A 454 -11.22 0.69 -6.51
CA TRP A 454 -12.44 1.49 -6.34
C TRP A 454 -13.50 0.78 -5.47
N ILE A 455 -13.49 -0.56 -5.40
CA ILE A 455 -14.39 -1.34 -4.54
C ILE A 455 -14.16 -0.98 -3.07
N SER A 456 -12.91 -0.68 -2.68
CA SER A 456 -12.58 -0.26 -1.32
C SER A 456 -13.21 1.09 -0.95
N CYS A 457 -13.42 1.97 -1.93
CA CYS A 457 -14.00 3.30 -1.78
C CYS A 457 -15.54 3.31 -1.76
N LEU A 458 -16.20 2.19 -2.09
CA LEU A 458 -17.67 2.10 -2.03
C LEU A 458 -18.16 2.22 -0.57
N MET A 459 -19.21 2.99 -0.32
CA MET A 459 -19.84 3.07 1.01
C MET A 459 -20.90 1.96 1.16
N VAL A 460 -20.45 0.71 1.09
CA VAL A 460 -21.28 -0.50 1.21
C VAL A 460 -20.66 -1.46 2.24
N PRO A 461 -21.42 -2.40 2.81
CA PRO A 461 -20.90 -3.34 3.78
C PRO A 461 -19.66 -4.08 3.28
N GLN A 462 -18.71 -4.37 4.18
CA GLN A 462 -17.43 -4.98 3.81
C GLN A 462 -17.58 -6.35 3.14
N HIS A 463 -18.58 -7.14 3.53
CA HIS A 463 -18.89 -8.43 2.88
C HIS A 463 -19.31 -8.26 1.41
N CYS A 464 -20.06 -7.19 1.08
CA CYS A 464 -20.40 -6.86 -0.30
C CYS A 464 -19.14 -6.50 -1.11
N LYS A 465 -18.19 -5.76 -0.53
CA LYS A 465 -16.91 -5.44 -1.19
C LYS A 465 -16.09 -6.68 -1.50
N THR A 466 -15.98 -7.59 -0.52
CA THR A 466 -15.29 -8.87 -0.70
C THR A 466 -15.96 -9.74 -1.76
N PHE A 467 -17.30 -9.75 -1.78
CA PHE A 467 -18.07 -10.47 -2.79
C PHE A 467 -17.88 -9.89 -4.21
N LEU A 468 -17.89 -8.57 -4.37
CA LEU A 468 -17.57 -7.90 -5.63
C LEU A 468 -16.18 -8.27 -6.14
N LEU A 469 -15.18 -8.29 -5.25
CA LEU A 469 -13.82 -8.70 -5.61
C LEU A 469 -13.76 -10.17 -6.05
N ALA A 470 -14.55 -11.05 -5.42
CA ALA A 470 -14.62 -12.46 -5.79
C ALA A 470 -15.25 -12.69 -7.18
N ILE A 471 -16.28 -11.91 -7.54
CA ILE A 471 -16.87 -11.92 -8.89
C ILE A 471 -15.81 -11.52 -9.92
N LEU A 472 -15.09 -10.43 -9.66
CA LEU A 472 -14.15 -9.83 -10.62
C LEU A 472 -12.84 -10.59 -10.79
N CYS A 473 -12.49 -11.42 -9.81
CA CYS A 473 -11.35 -12.34 -9.87
C CYS A 473 -11.73 -13.74 -10.37
N ASP A 474 -12.94 -13.93 -10.91
CA ASP A 474 -13.49 -15.23 -11.36
C ASP A 474 -13.37 -16.34 -10.30
N ARG A 475 -13.52 -15.99 -9.02
CA ARG A 475 -13.38 -16.93 -7.89
C ARG A 475 -14.69 -17.59 -7.46
N LEU A 476 -15.79 -17.29 -8.15
CA LEU A 476 -17.09 -17.86 -7.84
C LEU A 476 -17.33 -19.15 -8.65
N PRO A 477 -17.67 -20.27 -8.00
CA PRO A 477 -17.95 -21.52 -8.70
C PRO A 477 -19.24 -21.43 -9.52
N ALA A 478 -19.11 -21.39 -10.85
CA ALA A 478 -20.20 -21.56 -11.79
C ALA A 478 -20.55 -23.05 -11.94
N ASN A 479 -21.83 -23.40 -11.91
CA ASN A 479 -22.26 -24.77 -12.25
C ASN A 479 -22.46 -24.85 -13.77
N GLU A 480 -22.26 -26.05 -14.36
CA GLU A 480 -22.53 -26.27 -15.79
C GLU A 480 -23.96 -25.88 -16.19
N ARG A 481 -24.93 -26.05 -15.28
CA ARG A 481 -26.32 -25.61 -15.46
C ARG A 481 -26.85 -24.86 -14.24
N CYS A 482 -27.64 -23.82 -14.50
CA CYS A 482 -28.36 -23.04 -13.52
C CYS A 482 -29.45 -23.90 -12.85
N SER A 483 -29.52 -23.86 -11.51
CA SER A 483 -30.48 -24.63 -10.71
C SER A 483 -31.94 -24.17 -10.88
N PHE A 484 -32.17 -23.00 -11.47
CA PHE A 484 -33.51 -22.40 -11.59
C PHE A 484 -34.10 -22.45 -12.99
N CYS A 485 -33.27 -22.39 -14.04
CA CYS A 485 -33.74 -22.39 -15.43
C CYS A 485 -33.00 -23.38 -16.34
N CYS A 486 -32.08 -24.19 -15.80
CA CYS A 486 -31.36 -25.25 -16.50
C CYS A 486 -30.49 -24.81 -17.70
N LEU A 487 -30.32 -23.50 -17.92
CA LEU A 487 -29.39 -22.90 -18.90
C LEU A 487 -27.96 -22.82 -18.34
N GLU A 488 -27.00 -22.42 -19.16
CA GLU A 488 -25.59 -22.31 -18.77
C GLU A 488 -25.40 -21.41 -17.53
N GLY A 489 -24.77 -21.96 -16.49
CA GLY A 489 -24.72 -21.35 -15.16
C GLY A 489 -23.57 -20.36 -14.95
N THR A 490 -23.30 -19.47 -15.91
CA THR A 490 -22.24 -18.44 -15.78
C THR A 490 -22.54 -17.48 -14.62
N VAL A 491 -21.51 -16.81 -14.09
CA VAL A 491 -21.65 -15.89 -12.94
C VAL A 491 -22.64 -14.76 -13.26
N ILE A 492 -22.53 -14.14 -14.44
CA ILE A 492 -23.46 -13.10 -14.88
C ILE A 492 -24.89 -13.64 -15.06
N HIS A 493 -25.04 -14.88 -15.55
CA HIS A 493 -26.34 -15.50 -15.69
C HIS A 493 -27.01 -15.70 -14.33
N VAL A 494 -26.29 -16.24 -13.34
CA VAL A 494 -26.83 -16.44 -11.98
C VAL A 494 -27.22 -15.11 -11.33
N LEU A 495 -26.44 -14.05 -11.56
CA LEU A 495 -26.65 -12.76 -10.90
C LEU A 495 -27.62 -11.83 -11.63
N ARG A 496 -27.87 -12.02 -12.93
CA ARG A 496 -28.64 -11.08 -13.76
C ARG A 496 -29.59 -11.75 -14.76
N ASP A 497 -29.08 -12.65 -15.60
CA ASP A 497 -29.80 -13.13 -16.80
C ASP A 497 -30.70 -14.36 -16.55
N CYS A 498 -30.60 -14.97 -15.37
CA CYS A 498 -31.50 -16.02 -14.95
C CYS A 498 -32.91 -15.46 -14.80
N THR A 499 -33.93 -16.19 -15.26
CA THR A 499 -35.35 -15.79 -15.21
C THR A 499 -35.77 -15.24 -13.85
N ARG A 500 -35.27 -15.84 -12.78
CA ARG A 500 -35.49 -15.42 -11.39
C ARG A 500 -34.78 -14.11 -11.04
N ALA A 501 -33.49 -13.98 -11.38
CA ALA A 501 -32.72 -12.76 -11.15
C ALA A 501 -33.28 -11.59 -11.94
N THR A 502 -33.66 -11.82 -13.21
CA THR A 502 -34.29 -10.83 -14.08
C THR A 502 -35.61 -10.32 -13.50
N ALA A 503 -36.47 -11.22 -12.97
CA ALA A 503 -37.73 -10.83 -12.35
C ALA A 503 -37.56 -9.90 -11.13
N ILE A 504 -36.43 -10.02 -10.42
CA ILE A 504 -36.08 -9.14 -9.29
C ILE A 504 -35.51 -7.82 -9.81
N TRP A 505 -34.59 -7.87 -10.77
CA TRP A 505 -33.98 -6.66 -11.34
C TRP A 505 -34.97 -5.74 -12.05
N VAL A 506 -35.96 -6.29 -12.79
CA VAL A 506 -37.00 -5.48 -13.46
C VAL A 506 -37.83 -4.67 -12.46
N GLN A 507 -37.94 -5.12 -11.20
CA GLN A 507 -38.64 -4.37 -10.14
C GLN A 507 -37.75 -3.33 -9.44
N MET A 508 -36.44 -3.34 -9.72
CA MET A 508 -35.43 -2.55 -9.00
C MET A 508 -34.70 -1.54 -9.89
N VAL A 509 -34.60 -1.83 -11.18
CA VAL A 509 -33.90 -1.03 -12.18
C VAL A 509 -34.90 -0.12 -12.90
N PRO A 510 -34.59 1.17 -13.11
CA PRO A 510 -35.42 2.07 -13.91
C PRO A 510 -35.68 1.55 -15.33
N PRO A 511 -36.89 1.76 -15.89
CA PRO A 511 -37.18 1.44 -17.28
C PRO A 511 -36.18 2.06 -18.27
N GLU A 512 -35.65 3.25 -17.97
CA GLU A 512 -34.75 4.02 -18.84
C GLU A 512 -33.38 3.38 -19.02
N VAL A 513 -32.93 2.54 -18.08
CA VAL A 513 -31.63 1.86 -18.13
C VAL A 513 -31.75 0.35 -18.26
N CYS A 514 -32.97 -0.21 -18.26
CA CYS A 514 -33.21 -1.65 -18.34
C CYS A 514 -32.54 -2.29 -19.56
N ASP A 515 -32.71 -1.73 -20.75
CA ASP A 515 -32.15 -2.30 -21.99
C ASP A 515 -30.62 -2.37 -21.94
N GLU A 516 -29.99 -1.36 -21.36
CA GLU A 516 -28.54 -1.29 -21.17
C GLU A 516 -28.07 -2.22 -20.03
N PHE A 517 -28.84 -2.30 -18.95
CA PHE A 517 -28.52 -3.11 -17.78
C PHE A 517 -28.40 -4.60 -18.14
N PHE A 518 -29.30 -5.11 -18.98
CA PHE A 518 -29.31 -6.51 -19.40
C PHE A 518 -28.43 -6.83 -20.61
N SER A 519 -27.93 -5.83 -21.34
CA SER A 519 -27.09 -6.03 -22.54
C SER A 519 -25.58 -5.88 -22.30
N THR A 520 -25.17 -5.41 -21.13
CA THR A 520 -23.75 -5.15 -20.78
C THR A 520 -22.97 -6.41 -20.39
N SER A 521 -21.64 -6.40 -20.55
CA SER A 521 -20.75 -7.48 -20.07
C SER A 521 -20.64 -7.49 -18.54
N LEU A 522 -20.22 -8.59 -17.90
CA LEU A 522 -20.15 -8.69 -16.43
C LEU A 522 -19.32 -7.56 -15.81
N HIS A 523 -18.15 -7.29 -16.40
CA HIS A 523 -17.22 -6.27 -15.94
C HIS A 523 -17.78 -4.86 -16.13
N ASP A 524 -18.34 -4.57 -17.32
CA ASP A 524 -18.92 -3.26 -17.61
C ASP A 524 -20.19 -3.01 -16.80
N TRP A 525 -20.99 -4.06 -16.57
CA TRP A 525 -22.16 -4.02 -15.71
C TRP A 525 -21.79 -3.62 -14.29
N MET A 526 -20.78 -4.26 -13.70
CA MET A 526 -20.30 -3.90 -12.36
C MET A 526 -19.70 -2.49 -12.31
N HIS A 527 -18.82 -2.14 -13.25
CA HIS A 527 -18.16 -0.84 -13.24
C HIS A 527 -19.14 0.32 -13.45
N ARG A 528 -20.10 0.16 -14.38
CA ARG A 528 -21.05 1.22 -14.73
C ARG A 528 -22.09 1.45 -13.64
N PHE A 529 -22.68 0.40 -13.10
CA PHE A 529 -23.80 0.51 -12.15
C PHE A 529 -23.36 0.67 -10.69
N LEU A 530 -22.04 0.63 -10.39
CA LEU A 530 -21.49 0.96 -9.06
C LEU A 530 -20.77 2.31 -9.00
N LEU A 531 -20.35 2.89 -10.13
CA LEU A 531 -19.59 4.14 -10.17
C LEU A 531 -20.36 5.32 -10.80
N LYS A 532 -21.58 5.09 -11.29
CA LYS A 532 -22.45 6.13 -11.82
C LYS A 532 -23.84 6.05 -11.20
N LEU A 533 -24.48 7.21 -11.07
CA LEU A 533 -25.87 7.35 -10.66
C LEU A 533 -26.81 6.68 -11.67
N TRP A 534 -27.81 5.96 -11.17
CA TRP A 534 -28.84 5.37 -12.02
C TRP A 534 -29.90 6.41 -12.41
N PHE A 535 -30.09 7.42 -11.54
CA PHE A 535 -30.97 8.57 -11.74
C PHE A 535 -30.24 9.88 -11.40
N PRO A 536 -30.49 10.99 -12.13
CA PRO A 536 -29.91 12.30 -11.81
C PRO A 536 -30.30 12.85 -10.43
N ASP A 537 -31.48 12.49 -9.92
CA ASP A 537 -32.10 13.09 -8.72
C ASP A 537 -32.12 12.16 -7.49
N ARG A 538 -31.41 11.03 -7.50
CA ARG A 538 -31.35 10.09 -6.36
C ARG A 538 -29.99 10.06 -5.66
N ASP A 539 -29.99 9.57 -4.43
CA ASP A 539 -28.80 9.30 -3.62
C ASP A 539 -27.97 8.15 -4.22
N TYR A 540 -26.76 8.49 -4.68
CA TYR A 540 -25.75 7.57 -5.20
C TYR A 540 -25.48 6.39 -4.26
N TYR A 541 -25.46 6.62 -2.95
CA TYR A 541 -25.15 5.59 -1.97
C TYR A 541 -26.26 4.56 -1.85
N ALA A 542 -27.52 4.99 -1.96
CA ALA A 542 -28.67 4.10 -1.96
C ALA A 542 -28.69 3.18 -3.18
N ASP A 543 -28.30 3.68 -4.35
CA ASP A 543 -28.22 2.88 -5.59
C ASP A 543 -27.05 1.88 -5.52
N CYS A 544 -25.89 2.30 -4.97
CA CYS A 544 -24.76 1.39 -4.72
C CYS A 544 -25.12 0.27 -3.73
N LEU A 545 -25.78 0.60 -2.62
CA LEU A 545 -26.26 -0.40 -1.65
C LEU A 545 -27.26 -1.35 -2.29
N ARG A 546 -28.22 -0.80 -3.07
CA ARG A 546 -29.22 -1.59 -3.78
C ARG A 546 -28.57 -2.59 -4.72
N PHE A 547 -27.62 -2.17 -5.54
CA PHE A 547 -26.94 -3.08 -6.47
C PHE A 547 -26.17 -4.18 -5.74
N THR A 548 -25.35 -3.79 -4.76
CA THR A 548 -24.44 -4.71 -4.06
C THR A 548 -25.15 -5.73 -3.17
N ILE A 549 -26.22 -5.33 -2.47
CA ILE A 549 -27.01 -6.22 -1.63
C ILE A 549 -27.79 -7.21 -2.51
N THR A 550 -28.31 -6.77 -3.65
CA THR A 550 -29.09 -7.61 -4.57
C THR A 550 -28.26 -8.75 -5.15
N ILE A 551 -27.09 -8.46 -5.73
CA ILE A 551 -26.21 -9.51 -6.28
C ILE A 551 -25.76 -10.49 -5.19
N TRP A 552 -25.49 -10.01 -3.97
CA TRP A 552 -25.06 -10.85 -2.86
C TRP A 552 -26.19 -11.79 -2.41
N LEU A 553 -27.42 -11.27 -2.28
CA LEU A 553 -28.57 -12.09 -1.88
C LEU A 553 -29.00 -13.08 -2.96
N LEU A 554 -28.96 -12.71 -4.24
CA LEU A 554 -29.19 -13.65 -5.36
C LEU A 554 -28.22 -14.83 -5.31
N TRP A 555 -26.93 -14.55 -5.09
CA TRP A 555 -25.91 -15.57 -4.94
C TRP A 555 -26.13 -16.46 -3.70
N LYS A 556 -26.46 -15.84 -2.57
CA LYS A 556 -26.72 -16.55 -1.30
C LYS A 556 -27.93 -17.48 -1.40
N ASP A 557 -29.01 -17.01 -2.02
CA ASP A 557 -30.24 -17.79 -2.22
C ASP A 557 -30.01 -18.97 -3.18
N ARG A 558 -29.25 -18.76 -4.27
CA ARG A 558 -28.80 -19.84 -5.16
C ARG A 558 -28.03 -20.92 -4.40
N ASN A 559 -27.05 -20.53 -3.59
CA ASN A 559 -26.26 -21.49 -2.81
C ASN A 559 -27.10 -22.23 -1.77
N ARG A 560 -28.08 -21.57 -1.14
CA ARG A 560 -29.04 -22.24 -0.23
C ARG A 560 -29.83 -23.32 -0.94
N SER A 561 -30.33 -23.05 -2.16
CA SER A 561 -31.06 -24.04 -2.96
C SER A 561 -30.19 -25.25 -3.33
N ILE A 562 -28.93 -25.02 -3.71
CA ILE A 562 -28.01 -26.09 -4.13
C ILE A 562 -27.54 -26.95 -2.96
N PHE A 563 -27.11 -26.34 -1.86
CA PHE A 563 -26.43 -27.07 -0.78
C PHE A 563 -27.36 -27.55 0.33
N LYS A 564 -28.51 -26.90 0.54
CA LYS A 564 -29.42 -27.24 1.66
C LYS A 564 -30.69 -27.99 1.23
N ARG A 565 -30.92 -28.22 -0.06
CA ARG A 565 -32.17 -28.79 -0.64
C ARG A 565 -33.46 -28.10 -0.14
N ASN A 566 -33.36 -26.88 0.38
CA ASN A 566 -34.52 -26.09 0.76
C ASN A 566 -35.16 -25.46 -0.48
N SER A 567 -36.48 -25.29 -0.48
CA SER A 567 -37.17 -24.53 -1.51
C SER A 567 -36.59 -23.10 -1.54
N PRO A 568 -36.29 -22.55 -2.73
CA PRO A 568 -35.83 -21.17 -2.84
C PRO A 568 -36.88 -20.22 -2.26
N THR A 569 -36.43 -19.09 -1.74
CA THR A 569 -37.32 -18.03 -1.25
C THR A 569 -38.29 -17.63 -2.38
N ASP A 570 -39.52 -17.22 -2.13
CA ASP A 570 -40.33 -16.63 -3.20
C ASP A 570 -39.73 -15.28 -3.65
N ASN A 571 -40.04 -14.83 -4.87
CA ASN A 571 -39.44 -13.61 -5.42
C ASN A 571 -39.85 -12.36 -4.60
N ASP A 572 -41.08 -12.34 -4.08
CA ASP A 572 -41.60 -11.21 -3.29
C ASP A 572 -40.93 -11.16 -1.91
N GLY A 573 -40.73 -12.32 -1.28
CA GLY A 573 -39.95 -12.45 -0.05
C GLY A 573 -38.49 -12.02 -0.21
N LEU A 574 -37.84 -12.40 -1.30
CA LEU A 574 -36.46 -11.99 -1.60
C LEU A 574 -36.36 -10.49 -1.88
N TYR A 575 -37.29 -9.94 -2.65
CA TYR A 575 -37.38 -8.50 -2.91
C TYR A 575 -37.61 -7.68 -1.63
N SER A 576 -38.53 -8.12 -0.77
CA SER A 576 -38.81 -7.47 0.52
C SER A 576 -37.58 -7.45 1.43
N MET A 577 -36.83 -8.57 1.48
CA MET A 577 -35.58 -8.66 2.24
C MET A 577 -34.50 -7.71 1.72
N ILE A 578 -34.37 -7.58 0.39
CA ILE A 578 -33.45 -6.63 -0.23
C ILE A 578 -33.82 -5.19 0.16
N GLN A 579 -35.09 -4.81 0.04
CA GLN A 579 -35.55 -3.46 0.38
C GLN A 579 -35.34 -3.13 1.87
N SER A 580 -35.61 -4.09 2.77
CA SER A 580 -35.41 -3.91 4.21
C SER A 580 -33.94 -3.63 4.53
N LEU A 581 -33.01 -4.43 3.98
CA LEU A 581 -31.57 -4.27 4.23
C LEU A 581 -31.04 -2.96 3.64
N VAL A 582 -31.44 -2.60 2.42
CA VAL A 582 -31.03 -1.32 1.80
C VAL A 582 -31.49 -0.13 2.64
N LYS A 583 -32.71 -0.19 3.20
CA LYS A 583 -33.25 0.85 4.08
C LYS A 583 -32.46 0.94 5.39
N GLU A 584 -32.17 -0.20 6.02
CA GLU A 584 -31.42 -0.27 7.27
C GLU A 584 -30.00 0.32 7.12
N TYR A 585 -29.26 -0.09 6.08
CA TYR A 585 -27.91 0.41 5.83
C TYR A 585 -27.88 1.89 5.43
N SER A 586 -28.89 2.37 4.68
CA SER A 586 -28.99 3.78 4.31
C SER A 586 -29.15 4.70 5.53
N ILE A 587 -29.90 4.28 6.56
CA ILE A 587 -30.08 5.03 7.81
C ILE A 587 -28.75 5.17 8.57
N LEU A 588 -27.97 4.09 8.63
CA LEU A 588 -26.67 4.08 9.32
C LEU A 588 -25.63 5.01 8.67
N LEU A 589 -25.67 5.18 7.35
CA LEU A 589 -24.75 6.06 6.64
C LEU A 589 -25.06 7.56 6.86
N HIS A 590 -26.35 7.92 6.99
CA HIS A 590 -26.75 9.31 7.24
C HIS A 590 -26.34 9.80 8.64
N LEU A 591 -26.29 8.91 9.63
CA LEU A 591 -25.85 9.24 11.00
C LEU A 591 -24.34 9.58 11.10
N LYS A 592 -23.50 9.12 10.15
CA LYS A 592 -22.06 9.42 10.11
C LYS A 592 -21.74 10.82 9.54
N GLY A 593 -22.70 11.50 8.91
CA GLY A 593 -22.48 12.79 8.24
C GLY A 593 -22.48 14.03 9.15
N GLU A 594 -23.04 13.93 10.36
CA GLU A 594 -23.25 15.10 11.24
C GLU A 594 -22.14 15.36 12.28
N GLU A 595 -21.16 14.46 12.46
CA GLU A 595 -20.06 14.64 13.45
C GLU A 595 -18.94 15.59 12.99
N GLY A 596 -19.13 16.30 11.88
CA GLY A 596 -18.08 17.04 11.18
C GLY A 596 -18.09 18.57 11.29
N THR A 597 -18.58 19.23 12.36
CA THR A 597 -18.28 20.66 12.58
C THR A 597 -18.26 21.09 14.06
N SER A 598 -17.23 21.86 14.41
CA SER A 598 -17.08 22.77 15.56
C SER A 598 -16.41 22.25 16.84
N ALA A 599 -15.45 23.06 17.32
CA ALA A 599 -14.57 22.77 18.43
C ALA A 599 -14.97 23.51 19.74
N VAL A 600 -14.70 22.85 20.86
CA VAL A 600 -14.42 23.36 22.23
C VAL A 600 -15.60 23.72 23.16
N ASN A 601 -15.59 23.01 24.31
CA ASN A 601 -16.15 23.27 25.64
C ASN A 601 -17.67 23.18 25.87
N SER A 602 -18.09 22.06 26.46
CA SER A 602 -18.54 22.03 27.86
C SER A 602 -18.79 20.59 28.33
N VAL A 603 -18.32 20.29 29.52
CA VAL A 603 -18.67 19.09 30.28
C VAL A 603 -20.18 19.11 30.52
N SER A 604 -20.94 18.19 29.90
CA SER A 604 -22.20 17.59 30.39
C SER A 604 -23.12 16.97 29.30
N GLN A 605 -22.59 16.39 28.22
CA GLN A 605 -23.40 15.58 27.28
C GLN A 605 -22.86 14.17 26.95
N ASN A 606 -21.94 13.62 27.76
CA ASN A 606 -21.46 12.24 27.62
C ASN A 606 -22.35 11.20 28.33
N SER A 607 -23.67 11.18 28.11
CA SER A 607 -24.53 10.23 28.86
C SER A 607 -25.72 9.60 28.13
N ARG A 608 -25.77 9.54 26.78
CA ARG A 608 -26.91 8.87 26.10
C ARG A 608 -26.65 7.95 24.89
N LEU A 609 -25.42 7.76 24.42
CA LEU A 609 -25.15 6.70 23.43
C LEU A 609 -24.73 5.40 24.13
N LYS A 610 -25.73 4.58 24.49
CA LYS A 610 -25.50 3.19 24.92
C LYS A 610 -24.98 2.41 23.71
N LEU A 611 -23.68 2.08 23.73
CA LEU A 611 -23.00 1.27 22.71
C LEU A 611 -23.79 -0.03 22.44
N PHE A 612 -24.27 -0.20 21.21
CA PHE A 612 -24.76 -1.48 20.71
C PHE A 612 -23.57 -2.44 20.59
N VAL A 613 -23.70 -3.63 21.18
CA VAL A 613 -22.63 -4.64 21.22
C VAL A 613 -23.13 -5.97 20.70
N ARG A 614 -22.32 -6.61 19.86
CA ARG A 614 -22.51 -8.01 19.45
C ARG A 614 -21.73 -8.92 20.39
N LEU A 615 -22.38 -9.95 20.91
CA LEU A 615 -21.80 -10.96 21.79
C LEU A 615 -21.92 -12.31 21.10
N ASN A 616 -20.78 -12.90 20.74
CA ASN A 616 -20.71 -14.26 20.21
C ASN A 616 -20.26 -15.21 21.31
N VAL A 617 -20.94 -16.34 21.46
CA VAL A 617 -20.68 -17.32 22.52
C VAL A 617 -20.71 -18.73 21.98
N ASP A 618 -19.91 -19.61 22.60
CA ASP A 618 -19.88 -21.04 22.27
C ASP A 618 -19.48 -21.87 23.51
N GLY A 619 -19.96 -23.11 23.56
CA GLY A 619 -19.60 -24.10 24.56
C GLY A 619 -19.19 -25.42 23.92
N CYS A 620 -18.03 -25.93 24.28
CA CYS A 620 -17.53 -27.21 23.76
C CYS A 620 -17.27 -28.25 24.85
N CYS A 621 -17.28 -29.52 24.46
CA CYS A 621 -17.02 -30.62 25.37
C CYS A 621 -16.26 -31.77 24.70
N ASN A 622 -15.22 -32.27 25.38
CA ASN A 622 -14.44 -33.43 24.95
C ASN A 622 -15.09 -34.73 25.45
N GLY A 623 -16.09 -35.20 24.70
CA GLY A 623 -17.01 -36.28 25.07
C GLY A 623 -18.38 -35.73 25.51
N ASN A 624 -19.46 -36.49 25.42
CA ASN A 624 -20.79 -36.00 25.80
C ASN A 624 -21.53 -37.03 26.67
N PRO A 625 -21.44 -36.96 28.01
CA PRO A 625 -20.73 -35.94 28.81
C PRO A 625 -19.20 -36.12 28.83
N GLY A 626 -18.47 -35.03 29.05
CA GLY A 626 -16.99 -35.00 29.05
C GLY A 626 -16.43 -33.72 29.68
N ASN A 627 -15.12 -33.47 29.56
CA ASN A 627 -14.53 -32.22 30.05
C ASN A 627 -14.94 -31.05 29.13
N ALA A 628 -15.57 -30.03 29.70
CA ALA A 628 -16.21 -28.94 28.98
C ALA A 628 -15.59 -27.58 29.29
N GLY A 629 -15.67 -26.70 28.30
CA GLY A 629 -15.22 -25.32 28.36
C GLY A 629 -16.22 -24.42 27.65
N TYR A 630 -16.18 -23.14 28.00
CA TYR A 630 -17.05 -22.13 27.44
C TYR A 630 -16.26 -20.87 27.11
N GLY A 631 -16.73 -20.10 26.14
CA GLY A 631 -16.07 -18.86 25.73
C GLY A 631 -16.96 -17.93 24.93
N GLY A 632 -16.51 -16.69 24.80
CA GLY A 632 -17.22 -15.69 24.00
C GLY A 632 -16.47 -14.37 23.87
N LEU A 633 -16.94 -13.53 22.94
CA LEU A 633 -16.33 -12.24 22.62
C LEU A 633 -17.37 -11.15 22.37
N PHE A 634 -16.98 -9.92 22.71
CA PHE A 634 -17.72 -8.68 22.50
C PHE A 634 -17.16 -7.92 21.30
N ARG A 635 -18.05 -7.42 20.45
CA ARG A 635 -17.70 -6.67 19.24
C ARG A 635 -18.57 -5.44 19.05
N ASP A 636 -18.02 -4.41 18.43
CA ASP A 636 -18.79 -3.26 17.98
C ASP A 636 -19.52 -3.54 16.66
N VAL A 637 -20.28 -2.55 16.17
CA VAL A 637 -21.02 -2.62 14.91
C VAL A 637 -20.15 -2.83 13.68
N GLU A 638 -18.84 -2.54 13.76
CA GLU A 638 -17.86 -2.71 12.69
C GLU A 638 -17.11 -4.05 12.80
N GLY A 639 -17.44 -4.88 13.81
CA GLY A 639 -16.84 -6.19 14.05
C GLY A 639 -15.52 -6.15 14.82
N LYS A 640 -15.16 -4.99 15.40
CA LYS A 640 -13.90 -4.82 16.14
C LYS A 640 -14.01 -5.38 17.56
N TRP A 641 -12.93 -5.97 18.06
CA TRP A 641 -12.84 -6.52 19.42
C TRP A 641 -13.05 -5.44 20.50
N LEU A 642 -13.97 -5.71 21.42
CA LEU A 642 -14.22 -4.91 22.63
C LEU A 642 -13.78 -5.65 23.91
N GLY A 643 -13.76 -6.99 23.89
CA GLY A 643 -13.37 -7.83 25.02
C GLY A 643 -13.71 -9.29 24.74
N GLY A 644 -13.19 -10.22 25.53
CA GLY A 644 -13.55 -11.64 25.43
C GLY A 644 -13.38 -12.37 26.75
N PHE A 645 -13.91 -13.58 26.83
CA PHE A 645 -13.83 -14.41 28.02
C PHE A 645 -13.80 -15.89 27.66
N TYR A 646 -13.26 -16.70 28.56
CA TYR A 646 -13.32 -18.15 28.52
C TYR A 646 -13.22 -18.76 29.92
N GLY A 647 -13.59 -20.03 30.08
CA GLY A 647 -13.46 -20.73 31.34
C GLY A 647 -13.73 -22.23 31.23
N SER A 648 -13.29 -22.98 32.24
CA SER A 648 -13.52 -24.42 32.37
C SER A 648 -14.81 -24.70 33.15
N LEU A 649 -15.64 -25.59 32.62
CA LEU A 649 -16.89 -26.03 33.25
C LEU A 649 -16.77 -27.41 33.92
N GLY A 650 -15.64 -28.10 33.73
CA GLY A 650 -15.44 -29.47 34.19
C GLY A 650 -16.34 -30.47 33.46
N LEU A 651 -16.82 -31.51 34.14
CA LEU A 651 -17.62 -32.56 33.48
C LEU A 651 -19.05 -32.06 33.15
N ALA A 652 -19.36 -31.87 31.87
CA ALA A 652 -20.66 -31.40 31.41
C ALA A 652 -21.08 -32.02 30.07
N THR A 653 -22.31 -31.72 29.62
CA THR A 653 -22.79 -32.02 28.26
C THR A 653 -22.57 -30.81 27.35
N ASN A 654 -22.54 -31.02 26.03
CA ASN A 654 -22.43 -29.91 25.05
C ASN A 654 -23.51 -28.84 25.28
N VAL A 655 -24.77 -29.27 25.43
CA VAL A 655 -25.90 -28.36 25.66
C VAL A 655 -25.73 -27.55 26.95
N LYS A 656 -25.20 -28.16 28.02
CA LYS A 656 -24.93 -27.46 29.27
C LYS A 656 -23.80 -26.44 29.11
N ALA A 657 -22.74 -26.76 28.37
CA ALA A 657 -21.64 -25.84 28.09
C ALA A 657 -22.11 -24.61 27.29
N GLU A 658 -22.95 -24.82 26.28
CA GLU A 658 -23.55 -23.77 25.45
C GLU A 658 -24.44 -22.82 26.27
N LEU A 659 -25.36 -23.37 27.06
CA LEU A 659 -26.21 -22.58 27.95
C LEU A 659 -25.36 -21.79 28.96
N TYR A 660 -24.27 -22.37 29.45
CA TYR A 660 -23.38 -21.71 30.39
C TYR A 660 -22.58 -20.57 29.74
N ALA A 661 -22.12 -20.75 28.50
CA ALA A 661 -21.46 -19.71 27.72
C ALA A 661 -22.36 -18.48 27.53
N ILE A 662 -23.64 -18.71 27.18
CA ILE A 662 -24.66 -17.66 27.08
C ILE A 662 -24.83 -16.96 28.43
N CYS A 663 -25.03 -17.70 29.51
CA CYS A 663 -25.24 -17.13 30.85
C CYS A 663 -24.06 -16.23 31.28
N GLN A 664 -22.82 -16.73 31.15
CA GLN A 664 -21.62 -15.99 31.50
C GLN A 664 -21.40 -14.76 30.61
N GLY A 665 -21.68 -14.86 29.31
CA GLY A 665 -21.62 -13.74 28.39
C GLY A 665 -22.61 -12.63 28.77
N LEU A 666 -23.83 -12.99 29.18
CA LEU A 666 -24.82 -12.03 29.68
C LEU A 666 -24.38 -11.34 30.97
N ILE A 667 -23.84 -12.09 31.93
CA ILE A 667 -23.31 -11.52 33.18
C ILE A 667 -22.20 -10.52 32.87
N ALA A 668 -21.20 -10.93 32.07
CA ALA A 668 -20.09 -10.08 31.67
C ALA A 668 -20.57 -8.82 30.92
N ALA A 669 -21.54 -8.96 30.01
CA ALA A 669 -22.11 -7.83 29.28
C ALA A 669 -22.76 -6.81 30.23
N TRP A 670 -23.51 -7.30 31.22
CA TRP A 670 -24.18 -6.47 32.22
C TRP A 670 -23.17 -5.70 33.08
N ASP A 671 -22.14 -6.39 33.55
CA ASP A 671 -21.10 -5.84 34.42
C ASP A 671 -20.20 -4.84 33.70
N LEU A 672 -19.91 -5.06 32.41
CA LEU A 672 -19.21 -4.10 31.54
C LEU A 672 -20.06 -2.87 31.19
N GLY A 673 -21.32 -2.82 31.62
CA GLY A 673 -22.20 -1.68 31.41
C GLY A 673 -22.91 -1.67 30.05
N TYR A 674 -22.85 -2.76 29.27
CA TYR A 674 -23.60 -2.86 28.02
C TYR A 674 -25.09 -3.01 28.30
N ARG A 675 -25.90 -2.28 27.52
CA ARG A 675 -27.35 -2.18 27.73
C ARG A 675 -28.17 -2.36 26.44
N THR A 676 -27.48 -2.59 25.32
CA THR A 676 -28.07 -2.98 24.04
C THR A 676 -27.17 -4.07 23.45
N VAL A 677 -27.59 -5.33 23.54
CA VAL A 677 -26.74 -6.51 23.26
C VAL A 677 -27.44 -7.46 22.29
N LEU A 678 -26.77 -7.80 21.20
CA LEU A 678 -27.18 -8.89 20.30
C LEU A 678 -26.33 -10.13 20.61
N VAL A 679 -26.96 -11.20 21.10
CA VAL A 679 -26.30 -12.46 21.41
C VAL A 679 -26.44 -13.43 20.24
N GLU A 680 -25.31 -13.96 19.78
CA GLU A 680 -25.19 -14.89 18.67
C GLU A 680 -24.59 -16.21 19.18
N THR A 681 -25.30 -17.32 18.94
CA THR A 681 -24.85 -18.68 19.23
C THR A 681 -25.23 -19.60 18.07
N ASP A 682 -24.39 -20.57 17.75
CA ASP A 682 -24.68 -21.58 16.73
C ASP A 682 -25.47 -22.78 17.26
N SER A 683 -25.79 -22.80 18.55
CA SER A 683 -26.64 -23.83 19.17
C SER A 683 -28.13 -23.44 19.12
N LEU A 684 -28.82 -23.90 18.08
CA LEU A 684 -30.27 -23.75 17.98
C LEU A 684 -31.01 -24.47 19.12
N GLU A 685 -30.43 -25.59 19.60
CA GLU A 685 -30.96 -26.35 20.74
C GLU A 685 -30.95 -25.51 22.02
N ALA A 686 -29.87 -24.78 22.31
CA ALA A 686 -29.79 -23.89 23.46
C ALA A 686 -30.83 -22.74 23.37
N ILE A 687 -31.01 -22.15 22.19
CA ILE A 687 -32.02 -21.10 21.97
C ILE A 687 -33.43 -21.63 22.23
N ASN A 688 -33.77 -22.80 21.70
CA ASN A 688 -35.09 -23.40 21.89
C ASN A 688 -35.33 -23.74 23.36
N LEU A 689 -34.33 -24.27 24.07
CA LEU A 689 -34.43 -24.51 25.52
C LEU A 689 -34.67 -23.21 26.30
N ILE A 690 -33.95 -22.14 25.98
CA ILE A 690 -34.14 -20.83 26.62
C ILE A 690 -35.53 -20.28 26.35
N LYS A 691 -36.09 -20.43 25.15
CA LYS A 691 -37.39 -19.85 24.79
C LYS A 691 -38.59 -20.70 25.22
N GLU A 692 -38.50 -22.02 25.10
CA GLU A 692 -39.67 -22.89 25.08
C GLU A 692 -39.70 -23.93 26.22
N ALA A 693 -38.56 -24.23 26.85
CA ALA A 693 -38.52 -25.30 27.85
C ALA A 693 -39.29 -24.94 29.14
N ASN A 694 -40.02 -25.92 29.68
CA ASN A 694 -40.56 -25.86 31.04
C ASN A 694 -39.42 -26.05 32.05
N ILE A 695 -39.24 -25.09 32.96
CA ILE A 695 -38.10 -25.07 33.91
C ILE A 695 -38.22 -26.20 34.94
N GLU A 696 -39.44 -26.58 35.31
CA GLU A 696 -39.73 -27.53 36.39
C GLU A 696 -39.38 -28.99 36.01
N ASP A 697 -39.41 -29.33 34.73
CA ASP A 697 -39.18 -30.69 34.20
C ASP A 697 -37.84 -30.84 33.43
N CYS A 698 -37.01 -29.80 33.41
CA CYS A 698 -35.78 -29.76 32.61
C CYS A 698 -34.52 -29.99 33.46
N ALA A 699 -33.62 -30.87 33.01
CA ALA A 699 -32.31 -31.11 33.64
C ALA A 699 -31.41 -29.86 33.77
N TYR A 700 -31.74 -28.78 33.04
CA TYR A 700 -31.03 -27.50 33.03
C TYR A 700 -31.84 -26.35 33.68
N GLY A 701 -32.94 -26.66 34.39
CA GLY A 701 -33.91 -25.68 34.88
C GLY A 701 -33.31 -24.48 35.61
N GLY A 702 -32.39 -24.70 36.56
CA GLY A 702 -31.73 -23.61 37.29
C GLY A 702 -30.98 -22.62 36.39
N LEU A 703 -30.18 -23.14 35.46
CA LEU A 703 -29.41 -22.31 34.51
C LEU A 703 -30.34 -21.57 33.53
N LEU A 704 -31.43 -22.21 33.09
CA LEU A 704 -32.43 -21.56 32.26
C LEU A 704 -33.18 -20.45 33.00
N ALA A 705 -33.46 -20.62 34.29
CA ALA A 705 -34.05 -19.60 35.13
C ALA A 705 -33.12 -18.38 35.27
N ASP A 706 -31.83 -18.61 35.50
CA ASP A 706 -30.82 -17.54 35.59
C ASP A 706 -30.72 -16.75 34.28
N ILE A 707 -30.63 -17.43 33.13
CA ILE A 707 -30.59 -16.79 31.81
C ILE A 707 -31.87 -15.97 31.58
N ARG A 708 -33.05 -16.54 31.83
CA ARG A 708 -34.33 -15.83 31.66
C ARG A 708 -34.44 -14.62 32.57
N SER A 709 -33.94 -14.71 33.81
CA SER A 709 -33.88 -13.58 34.74
C SER A 709 -32.95 -12.47 34.22
N LEU A 710 -31.77 -12.83 33.69
CA LEU A 710 -30.85 -11.87 33.07
C LEU A 710 -31.48 -11.17 31.86
N MET A 711 -32.18 -11.92 31.00
CA MET A 711 -32.87 -11.37 29.82
C MET A 711 -33.98 -10.38 30.19
N GLN A 712 -34.57 -10.49 31.37
CA GLN A 712 -35.62 -9.59 31.87
C GLN A 712 -35.11 -8.30 32.53
N ARG A 713 -33.78 -8.12 32.64
CA ARG A 713 -33.20 -6.88 33.20
C ARG A 713 -33.44 -5.67 32.30
N ASN A 714 -33.16 -4.46 32.82
CA ASN A 714 -33.35 -3.21 32.10
C ASN A 714 -32.26 -2.96 31.03
N TRP A 715 -32.33 -3.72 29.93
CA TRP A 715 -31.54 -3.60 28.72
C TRP A 715 -32.31 -4.11 27.50
N SER A 716 -31.88 -3.71 26.30
CA SER A 716 -32.38 -4.25 25.05
C SER A 716 -31.51 -5.45 24.66
N LEU A 717 -32.14 -6.62 24.52
CA LEU A 717 -31.41 -7.86 24.28
C LEU A 717 -32.13 -8.75 23.27
N ASP A 718 -31.41 -9.15 22.23
CA ASP A 718 -31.86 -10.11 21.22
C ASP A 718 -30.95 -11.33 21.22
N LEU A 719 -31.54 -12.53 21.17
CA LEU A 719 -30.82 -13.81 21.06
C LEU A 719 -31.17 -14.47 19.73
N ILE A 720 -30.16 -14.60 18.87
CA ILE A 720 -30.31 -15.12 17.50
C ILE A 720 -29.39 -16.31 17.24
N HIS A 721 -29.79 -17.14 16.28
CA HIS A 721 -29.00 -18.27 15.82
C HIS A 721 -28.00 -17.81 14.75
N SER A 722 -26.73 -18.11 14.94
CA SER A 722 -25.67 -17.90 13.94
C SER A 722 -25.30 -19.22 13.25
N LEU A 723 -24.75 -19.14 12.04
CA LEU A 723 -24.17 -20.33 11.42
C LEU A 723 -22.89 -20.69 12.17
N ARG A 724 -22.59 -21.98 12.34
CA ARG A 724 -21.36 -22.47 12.99
C ARG A 724 -20.07 -21.87 12.43
N GLN A 725 -20.09 -21.50 11.15
CA GLN A 725 -18.96 -20.89 10.45
C GLN A 725 -18.73 -19.41 10.81
N ASP A 726 -19.73 -18.75 11.38
CA ASP A 726 -19.69 -17.34 11.80
C ASP A 726 -19.35 -17.19 13.31
N ASN A 727 -19.08 -18.32 14.00
CA ASN A 727 -18.82 -18.40 15.44
C ASN A 727 -17.42 -18.95 15.78
N ALA A 728 -16.47 -18.94 14.83
CA ALA A 728 -15.18 -19.61 14.98
C ALA A 728 -14.30 -19.02 16.11
N CYS A 729 -14.39 -17.72 16.37
CA CYS A 729 -13.71 -17.09 17.49
C CYS A 729 -14.22 -17.59 18.85
N ALA A 730 -15.53 -17.77 18.98
CA ALA A 730 -16.12 -18.26 20.22
C ALA A 730 -15.77 -19.74 20.43
N ASP A 731 -15.76 -20.56 19.37
CA ASP A 731 -15.30 -21.95 19.39
C ASP A 731 -13.83 -22.09 19.82
N MET A 732 -12.97 -21.21 19.34
CA MET A 732 -11.57 -21.21 19.75
C MET A 732 -11.40 -20.81 21.23
N LEU A 733 -12.18 -19.84 21.71
CA LEU A 733 -12.19 -19.44 23.12
C LEU A 733 -12.76 -20.54 24.03
N SER A 734 -13.82 -21.24 23.61
CA SER A 734 -14.41 -22.33 24.39
C SER A 734 -13.42 -23.50 24.54
N LYS A 735 -12.66 -23.82 23.49
CA LYS A 735 -11.58 -24.82 23.53
C LYS A 735 -10.45 -24.43 24.47
N LEU A 736 -10.03 -23.16 24.47
CA LEU A 736 -9.05 -22.67 25.45
C LEU A 736 -9.54 -22.89 26.90
N GLY A 737 -10.85 -22.74 27.13
CA GLY A 737 -11.49 -23.08 28.43
C GLY A 737 -11.45 -24.57 28.79
N THR A 738 -11.42 -25.48 27.82
CA THR A 738 -11.23 -26.92 28.11
C THR A 738 -9.80 -27.27 28.51
N GLU A 739 -8.81 -26.51 28.03
CA GLU A 739 -7.38 -26.76 28.22
C GLU A 739 -6.84 -26.11 29.50
N GLN A 740 -7.24 -24.87 29.75
CA GLN A 740 -6.84 -24.06 30.90
C GLN A 740 -7.80 -24.39 32.05
N HIS A 741 -7.31 -24.94 33.16
CA HIS A 741 -8.14 -25.35 34.33
C HIS A 741 -8.65 -24.15 35.15
N GLU A 742 -8.69 -22.95 34.55
CA GLU A 742 -9.20 -21.73 35.18
C GLU A 742 -10.73 -21.67 35.06
N VAL A 743 -11.39 -21.28 36.15
CA VAL A 743 -12.86 -21.24 36.22
C VAL A 743 -13.42 -20.11 35.35
N TYR A 744 -12.72 -18.98 35.22
CA TYR A 744 -13.09 -17.85 34.37
C TYR A 744 -11.91 -16.92 34.12
N CYS A 745 -11.72 -16.48 32.88
CA CYS A 745 -10.69 -15.53 32.47
C CYS A 745 -11.28 -14.48 31.53
N PHE A 746 -11.01 -13.19 31.79
CA PHE A 746 -11.42 -12.07 30.93
C PHE A 746 -10.22 -11.49 30.18
N LEU A 747 -10.42 -11.21 28.89
CA LEU A 747 -9.41 -10.78 27.95
C LEU A 747 -9.76 -9.37 27.42
N ALA A 748 -9.04 -8.37 27.91
CA ALA A 748 -9.16 -6.99 27.40
C ALA A 748 -8.66 -6.86 25.94
N HIS A 749 -7.72 -7.71 25.53
CA HIS A 749 -7.14 -7.73 24.18
C HIS A 749 -7.24 -9.14 23.59
N PRO A 750 -7.38 -9.27 22.25
CA PRO A 750 -7.50 -10.57 21.62
C PRO A 750 -6.19 -11.36 21.70
N PRO A 751 -6.23 -12.65 22.09
CA PRO A 751 -5.07 -13.54 22.04
C PRO A 751 -4.51 -13.60 20.62
N GLN A 752 -3.18 -13.74 20.50
CA GLN A 752 -2.51 -13.72 19.20
C GLN A 752 -3.02 -14.80 18.23
N GLN A 753 -3.42 -15.95 18.77
CA GLN A 753 -3.98 -17.08 18.02
C GLN A 753 -5.37 -16.78 17.43
N LEU A 754 -6.11 -15.81 17.99
CA LEU A 754 -7.43 -15.40 17.53
C LEU A 754 -7.38 -14.32 16.44
N GLN A 755 -6.22 -13.72 16.14
CA GLN A 755 -6.14 -12.60 15.18
C GLN A 755 -6.65 -12.95 13.78
N LEU A 756 -6.39 -14.18 13.30
CA LEU A 756 -6.86 -14.64 11.99
C LEU A 756 -8.35 -14.98 12.00
N ALA A 757 -8.83 -15.64 13.05
CA ALA A 757 -10.25 -15.94 13.23
C ALA A 757 -11.10 -14.67 13.42
N LEU A 758 -10.56 -13.66 14.11
CA LEU A 758 -11.20 -12.36 14.31
C LEU A 758 -11.40 -11.62 13.00
N VAL A 759 -10.38 -11.65 12.14
CA VAL A 759 -10.47 -11.09 10.79
C VAL A 759 -11.46 -11.91 9.95
N ALA A 760 -11.45 -13.24 10.04
CA ALA A 760 -12.37 -14.09 9.29
C ALA A 760 -13.85 -13.92 9.70
N ASP A 761 -14.16 -13.93 11.00
CA ASP A 761 -15.52 -13.77 11.53
C ASP A 761 -16.02 -12.33 11.35
N ALA A 762 -15.17 -11.31 11.51
CA ALA A 762 -15.55 -9.91 11.22
C ALA A 762 -15.86 -9.71 9.73
N LEU A 763 -15.29 -10.53 8.86
CA LEU A 763 -15.51 -10.51 7.41
C LEU A 763 -16.59 -11.52 6.95
N GLN A 764 -17.11 -12.38 7.84
CA GLN A 764 -18.00 -13.52 7.52
C GLN A 764 -17.44 -14.40 6.38
N VAL A 765 -16.15 -14.72 6.44
CA VAL A 765 -15.44 -15.55 5.46
C VAL A 765 -14.97 -16.84 6.10
N GLN A 766 -15.19 -17.97 5.42
CA GLN A 766 -14.73 -19.28 5.88
C GLN A 766 -13.19 -19.35 5.85
N LEU A 767 -12.55 -19.65 6.98
CA LEU A 767 -11.17 -20.15 6.96
C LEU A 767 -11.19 -21.59 6.43
N PRO A 768 -10.32 -21.97 5.49
CA PRO A 768 -10.11 -23.39 5.20
C PRO A 768 -9.71 -24.06 6.52
N CYS A 769 -10.40 -25.16 6.88
CA CYS A 769 -10.27 -25.85 8.16
C CYS A 769 -8.83 -25.83 8.69
N LEU A 770 -8.64 -25.22 9.88
CA LEU A 770 -7.46 -25.44 10.71
C LEU A 770 -7.56 -26.81 11.38
#